data_AF-A0A9X1R6C7-F1
#
_entry.id   AF-A0A9X1R6C7-F1
#
_cell.length_a   1.000
_cell.length_b   1.000
_cell.length_c   1.000
_cell.angle_alpha   90.00
_cell.angle_beta   90.00
_cell.angle_gamma   90.00
#
_symmetry.space_group_name_H-M   'P 1'
#
loop_
_entity.id
_entity.type
_entity.pdbx_description
1 polymer ?
#
loop_
_entity_poly.entity_id
_entity_poly.type
_entity_poly.pdbx_seq_one_letter_code
_entity_poly.pdbx_strand_id
1 'polypeptide(L)'
;MTEKTQIAILGGGIGALTAAFELTEQNSDERLDITIYTLGWRLGGKASVGRDETRNWRGLEHGLHVWAGFYDNAFDLVQRLYARLNLPPQEWRSKFEGLNHFTVMEYVDPLWKPWLLHARPNTSDPGIDLLDLAPTVLVKNLLSWVEQGFLGSVFGCAEEPEMRLQIQHETMKVLDTREVFPTPLSAIAALLDRPTSAFNTISFDAMKLVAAFRKQVGKARAALDRKYAASGQTDDDEVRRLQILFDLAAGLILGLLSDEVLQEGLDAIDYLEWSDWMAGNGCADESLKSGVVRGCYDYVFGSVKGVRKVGAGVGTVGLLRLLLTYRGSIFYTLREPMGDFLFAPLYNYLRDKGVKFKFFHRLDKLVLSTDLSAIESIGLGCQVKLRNPECGYRPLIKNQETGLESWPCHPLYEQIDDDGALKHHDLESFWTEWQDAGSLTLRRRPADGTPINETFDIAILATGFGGLKKIACDLSTGHPDTWGKCLANLETIPTLALQLWLKKDTAQLGWPDPRTVMVGFESDSGGPGSAPLNSWQDNSPLLANETGQGGDAARSLSYFVGVFPQDGSPNGPNYPDVELARAKSMIIKWMNKDLPGIWPKARDPDSPKFDWDVLVVPASAPQQGEARLDSQYVRPNINPWERYVLSAPGTLRWRLWPDQSGISNLFLAGDWARTGLDSGCVEAAVMSGRVVARAITGASMNIPGYGNFRKIPVPITLLPIVNLLKQLKTRAAGGLGTMEGYCVTIWRDSDEVQKLLPPSLSLDRPHGLARTGPTGKPQHPVVLLFCRQRNVRPGFIPIGGLRYHEIIELVPYVARNSADGPSGGPFSYMPHLFLDELAPVLIGVNLYGYNKRLARIASAGGAFELNCDLGEISTNLAAKGLPGRASTPRFPYLKLVRQMLERPLISQTTNGVFVYSQLDFCFDTATFQGVQGEVAMTSPFDPCPTESGMFPVTSILDEAYGAFRFETNWSLSVPLSTGDDQSNVVPPDLQEFASKLLSIYKSK
;
A
#
# COMPACT_ATOMS: atom_id res chain seq x y z
N MET A 1 8.98 40.66 23.94
CA MET A 1 8.06 39.64 23.38
C MET A 1 8.92 38.62 22.67
N THR A 2 8.77 37.33 22.94
CA THR A 2 9.43 36.29 22.13
C THR A 2 8.92 36.37 20.71
N GLU A 3 9.83 36.38 19.74
CA GLU A 3 9.48 36.45 18.32
C GLU A 3 8.69 35.20 17.90
N LYS A 4 7.60 35.37 17.14
CA LYS A 4 6.74 34.25 16.73
C LYS A 4 7.49 33.30 15.79
N THR A 5 7.23 32.00 15.91
CA THR A 5 7.69 30.98 14.97
C THR A 5 6.90 31.10 13.67
N GLN A 6 7.59 31.38 12.58
CA GLN A 6 7.00 31.56 11.26
C GLN A 6 6.89 30.22 10.53
N ILE A 7 5.65 29.85 10.21
CA ILE A 7 5.31 28.60 9.52
C ILE A 7 4.89 28.93 8.08
N ALA A 8 5.66 28.43 7.11
CA ALA A 8 5.35 28.51 5.69
C ALA A 8 4.70 27.20 5.23
N ILE A 9 3.40 27.24 4.94
CA ILE A 9 2.67 26.09 4.39
C ILE A 9 2.60 26.25 2.87
N LEU A 10 3.11 25.24 2.15
CA LEU A 10 3.28 25.27 0.70
C LEU A 10 2.21 24.37 0.04
N GLY A 11 1.12 24.97 -0.41
CA GLY A 11 -0.04 24.31 -1.00
C GLY A 11 -1.34 24.63 -0.27
N GLY A 12 -2.46 24.64 -1.01
CA GLY A 12 -3.79 24.98 -0.49
C GLY A 12 -4.77 23.80 -0.39
N GLY A 13 -4.27 22.56 -0.41
CA GLY A 13 -5.11 21.34 -0.30
C GLY A 13 -5.57 21.04 1.13
N ILE A 14 -6.45 20.05 1.30
CA ILE A 14 -7.03 19.72 2.61
C ILE A 14 -5.99 19.36 3.68
N GLY A 15 -4.88 18.70 3.32
CA GLY A 15 -3.79 18.43 4.27
C GLY A 15 -3.13 19.69 4.82
N ALA A 16 -2.93 20.70 3.96
CA ALA A 16 -2.41 22.01 4.34
C ALA A 16 -3.37 22.74 5.29
N LEU A 17 -4.66 22.76 4.94
CA LEU A 17 -5.69 23.45 5.73
C LEU A 17 -5.96 22.74 7.05
N THR A 18 -5.85 21.41 7.09
CA THR A 18 -5.91 20.64 8.34
C THR A 18 -4.73 21.00 9.23
N ALA A 19 -3.50 21.01 8.71
CA ALA A 19 -2.33 21.41 9.48
C ALA A 19 -2.49 22.83 10.04
N ALA A 20 -2.94 23.78 9.21
CA ALA A 20 -3.21 25.16 9.65
C ALA A 20 -4.29 25.21 10.75
N PHE A 21 -5.41 24.50 10.58
CA PHE A 21 -6.50 24.44 11.56
C PHE A 21 -6.02 23.89 12.90
N GLU A 22 -5.33 22.75 12.88
CA GLU A 22 -4.83 22.13 14.11
C GLU A 22 -3.74 22.99 14.78
N LEU A 23 -2.83 23.60 14.02
CA LEU A 23 -1.84 24.53 14.57
C LEU A 23 -2.51 25.74 15.22
N THR A 24 -3.53 26.32 14.58
CA THR A 24 -4.30 27.44 15.13
C THR A 24 -5.04 27.04 16.42
N GLU A 25 -5.62 25.85 16.48
CA GLU A 25 -6.29 25.34 17.69
C GLU A 25 -5.33 25.20 18.88
N GLN A 26 -4.04 24.93 18.62
CA GLN A 26 -3.02 24.83 19.66
C GLN A 26 -2.25 26.14 19.91
N ASN A 27 -2.53 27.22 19.16
CA ASN A 27 -1.77 28.48 19.23
C ASN A 27 -2.33 29.46 20.29
N SER A 28 -2.74 28.98 21.46
CA SER A 28 -3.36 29.81 22.52
C SER A 28 -2.43 30.92 23.04
N ASP A 29 -1.12 30.71 22.97
CA ASP A 29 -0.10 31.64 23.44
C ASP A 29 0.39 32.59 22.33
N GLU A 30 -0.27 32.57 21.16
CA GLU A 30 0.08 33.35 19.96
C GLU A 30 1.56 33.22 19.52
N ARG A 31 2.17 32.06 19.71
CA ARG A 31 3.58 31.83 19.38
C ARG A 31 3.84 31.53 17.91
N LEU A 32 2.80 31.19 17.14
CA LEU A 32 2.92 30.84 15.72
C LEU A 32 2.41 31.97 14.81
N ASP A 33 3.13 32.21 13.72
CA ASP A 33 2.72 33.06 12.59
C ASP A 33 2.62 32.19 11.33
N ILE A 34 1.40 31.89 10.89
CA ILE A 34 1.14 30.89 9.85
C ILE A 34 0.79 31.58 8.53
N THR A 35 1.53 31.25 7.47
CA THR A 35 1.24 31.73 6.11
C THR A 35 1.10 30.55 5.14
N ILE A 36 0.00 30.53 4.40
CA ILE A 36 -0.28 29.55 3.35
C ILE A 36 0.02 30.19 1.99
N TYR A 37 0.95 29.58 1.24
CA TYR A 37 1.28 29.94 -0.13
C TYR A 37 0.64 28.93 -1.08
N THR A 38 -0.16 29.40 -2.03
CA THR A 38 -0.86 28.52 -2.96
C THR A 38 -0.81 29.02 -4.39
N LEU A 39 -0.73 28.07 -5.31
CA LEU A 39 -0.94 28.29 -6.74
C LEU A 39 -2.35 28.82 -6.98
N GLY A 40 -2.50 29.76 -7.92
CA GLY A 40 -3.80 30.22 -8.39
C GLY A 40 -4.63 30.97 -7.34
N TRP A 41 -5.94 30.99 -7.55
CA TRP A 41 -6.89 31.86 -6.83
C TRP A 41 -7.75 31.12 -5.80
N ARG A 42 -7.68 29.79 -5.72
CA ARG A 42 -8.58 28.97 -4.92
C ARG A 42 -7.88 27.87 -4.10
N LEU A 43 -8.57 27.42 -3.06
CA LEU A 43 -8.14 26.32 -2.19
C LEU A 43 -8.82 25.00 -2.55
N GLY A 44 -8.38 23.91 -1.91
CA GLY A 44 -8.97 22.58 -2.02
C GLY A 44 -8.07 21.56 -2.73
N GLY A 45 -7.12 22.00 -3.55
CA GLY A 45 -6.22 21.10 -4.28
C GLY A 45 -7.00 20.11 -5.16
N LYS A 46 -6.75 18.80 -5.01
CA LYS A 46 -7.47 17.70 -5.70
C LYS A 46 -8.96 17.58 -5.33
N ALA A 47 -9.42 18.42 -4.40
CA ALA A 47 -10.77 18.52 -3.92
C ALA A 47 -11.37 19.91 -4.22
N SER A 48 -10.69 20.72 -5.04
CA SER A 48 -11.17 22.04 -5.42
C SER A 48 -12.46 21.96 -6.24
N VAL A 49 -13.33 22.93 -5.99
CA VAL A 49 -14.61 23.13 -6.68
C VAL A 49 -14.69 24.58 -7.11
N GLY A 50 -15.21 24.85 -8.31
CA GLY A 50 -15.56 26.21 -8.75
C GLY A 50 -17.05 26.32 -9.03
N ARG A 51 -17.64 27.48 -8.78
CA ARG A 51 -19.01 27.84 -9.20
C ARG A 51 -18.95 28.65 -10.49
N ASP A 52 -19.72 28.22 -11.48
CA ASP A 52 -19.88 28.92 -12.75
C ASP A 52 -21.12 29.84 -12.72
N GLU A 53 -20.88 31.12 -12.49
CA GLU A 53 -21.94 32.14 -12.42
C GLU A 53 -22.69 32.31 -13.74
N THR A 54 -22.06 31.94 -14.86
CA THR A 54 -22.66 32.08 -16.20
C THR A 54 -23.55 30.89 -16.58
N ARG A 55 -23.47 29.79 -15.83
CA ARG A 55 -24.20 28.55 -16.07
C ARG A 55 -24.98 28.12 -14.83
N ASN A 56 -25.95 28.93 -14.40
CA ASN A 56 -26.87 28.62 -13.30
C ASN A 56 -26.18 28.25 -11.98
N TRP A 57 -25.00 28.83 -11.70
CA TRP A 57 -24.24 28.53 -10.49
C TRP A 57 -23.79 27.06 -10.38
N ARG A 58 -23.58 26.37 -11.50
CA ARG A 58 -23.13 24.98 -11.53
C ARG A 58 -21.83 24.77 -10.75
N GLY A 59 -21.78 23.72 -9.94
CA GLY A 59 -20.57 23.28 -9.26
C GLY A 59 -19.70 22.42 -10.19
N LEU A 60 -18.47 22.87 -10.47
CA LEU A 60 -17.49 22.17 -11.30
C LEU A 60 -16.40 21.60 -10.40
N GLU A 61 -16.41 20.29 -10.20
CA GLU A 61 -15.54 19.59 -9.25
C GLU A 61 -14.35 18.93 -9.96
N HIS A 62 -13.21 18.87 -9.27
CA HIS A 62 -12.04 18.16 -9.77
C HIS A 62 -12.33 16.67 -10.08
N GLY A 63 -13.21 16.04 -9.30
CA GLY A 63 -13.61 14.66 -9.48
C GLY A 63 -14.74 14.25 -8.55
N LEU A 64 -14.96 12.95 -8.46
CA LEU A 64 -15.99 12.37 -7.60
C LEU A 64 -15.53 12.31 -6.15
N HIS A 65 -16.41 12.72 -5.23
CA HIS A 65 -16.14 12.68 -3.79
C HIS A 65 -17.25 11.92 -3.05
N VAL A 66 -16.96 10.66 -2.71
CA VAL A 66 -17.71 9.85 -1.75
C VAL A 66 -16.84 9.67 -0.51
N TRP A 67 -17.39 9.95 0.67
CA TRP A 67 -16.68 9.72 1.92
C TRP A 67 -17.04 8.33 2.44
N ALA A 68 -16.05 7.51 2.76
CA ALA A 68 -16.33 6.25 3.45
C ALA A 68 -16.68 6.54 4.91
N GLY A 69 -17.58 5.76 5.50
CA GLY A 69 -18.01 5.95 6.88
C GLY A 69 -16.93 5.75 7.93
N PHE A 70 -15.72 5.34 7.54
CA PHE A 70 -14.54 5.24 8.41
C PHE A 70 -13.60 6.46 8.32
N TYR A 71 -13.98 7.52 7.58
CA TYR A 71 -13.19 8.76 7.43
C TYR A 71 -13.24 9.62 8.71
N ASP A 72 -12.90 9.02 9.85
CA ASP A 72 -13.07 9.59 11.19
C ASP A 72 -12.33 10.92 11.33
N ASN A 73 -11.12 11.03 10.78
CA ASN A 73 -10.34 12.27 10.89
C ASN A 73 -10.97 13.40 10.07
N ALA A 74 -11.48 13.10 8.87
CA ALA A 74 -12.14 14.10 8.03
C ALA A 74 -13.48 14.56 8.62
N PHE A 75 -14.29 13.64 9.15
CA PHE A 75 -15.55 14.00 9.84
C PHE A 75 -15.30 14.79 11.12
N ASP A 76 -14.29 14.42 11.92
CA ASP A 76 -13.88 15.19 13.11
C ASP A 76 -13.47 16.63 12.77
N LEU A 77 -12.71 16.83 11.68
CA LEU A 77 -12.33 18.17 11.23
C LEU A 77 -13.56 19.02 10.91
N VAL A 78 -14.52 18.49 10.14
CA VAL A 78 -15.75 19.21 9.79
C VAL A 78 -16.56 19.54 11.06
N GLN A 79 -16.73 18.57 11.96
CA GLN A 79 -17.46 18.76 13.21
C GLN A 79 -16.86 19.87 14.07
N ARG A 80 -15.54 19.84 14.27
CA ARG A 80 -14.84 20.87 15.06
C ARG A 80 -14.90 22.23 14.37
N LEU A 81 -14.73 22.30 13.05
CA LEU A 81 -14.87 23.54 12.31
C LEU A 81 -16.25 24.17 12.50
N TYR A 82 -17.32 23.40 12.32
CA TYR A 82 -18.69 23.90 12.45
C TYR A 82 -18.98 24.34 13.89
N ALA A 83 -18.49 23.59 14.89
CA ALA A 83 -18.58 23.99 16.29
C ALA A 83 -17.84 25.33 16.55
N ARG A 84 -16.68 25.55 15.93
CA ARG A 84 -15.92 26.80 16.05
C ARG A 84 -16.57 27.99 15.34
N LEU A 85 -17.35 27.72 14.29
CA LEU A 85 -18.19 28.72 13.62
C LEU A 85 -19.49 29.00 14.39
N ASN A 86 -19.70 28.37 15.57
CA ASN A 86 -20.92 28.45 16.36
C ASN A 86 -22.18 28.02 15.60
N LEU A 87 -22.02 27.12 14.63
CA LEU A 87 -23.11 26.53 13.88
C LEU A 87 -23.71 25.35 14.68
N PRO A 88 -25.03 25.13 14.61
CA PRO A 88 -25.66 24.01 15.31
C PRO A 88 -25.07 22.65 14.91
N PRO A 89 -24.92 21.68 15.83
CA PRO A 89 -24.31 20.37 15.53
C PRO A 89 -25.00 19.56 14.41
N GLN A 90 -26.27 19.82 14.14
CA GLN A 90 -27.01 19.20 13.03
C GLN A 90 -26.62 19.76 11.65
N GLU A 91 -26.00 20.95 11.60
CA GLU A 91 -25.75 21.65 10.35
C GLU A 91 -24.69 20.93 9.51
N TRP A 92 -23.58 20.46 10.11
CA TRP A 92 -22.60 19.68 9.36
C TRP A 92 -23.20 18.37 8.84
N ARG A 93 -24.05 17.70 9.63
CA ARG A 93 -24.71 16.45 9.23
C ARG A 93 -25.58 16.65 7.99
N SER A 94 -26.24 17.79 7.87
CA SER A 94 -27.10 18.11 6.73
C SER A 94 -26.36 18.18 5.38
N LYS A 95 -25.02 18.35 5.41
CA LYS A 95 -24.16 18.39 4.23
C LYS A 95 -23.86 17.01 3.66
N PHE A 96 -24.19 15.96 4.40
CA PHE A 96 -23.98 14.57 4.03
C PHE A 96 -25.30 13.82 3.92
N GLU A 97 -25.31 12.81 3.07
CA GLU A 97 -26.36 11.80 3.01
C GLU A 97 -25.73 10.42 3.08
N GLY A 98 -26.07 9.70 4.15
CA GLY A 98 -25.61 8.33 4.36
C GLY A 98 -26.21 7.39 3.31
N LEU A 99 -25.33 6.64 2.65
CA LEU A 99 -25.68 5.62 1.67
C LEU A 99 -25.29 4.25 2.24
N ASN A 100 -26.30 3.41 2.45
CA ASN A 100 -26.19 2.08 3.05
C ASN A 100 -26.01 0.99 1.99
N HIS A 101 -25.65 1.37 0.77
CA HIS A 101 -25.48 0.46 -0.34
C HIS A 101 -24.55 1.05 -1.40
N PHE A 102 -24.06 0.20 -2.28
CA PHE A 102 -23.31 0.59 -3.47
C PHE A 102 -23.48 -0.51 -4.53
N THR A 103 -23.30 -0.14 -5.80
CA THR A 103 -23.41 -1.09 -6.92
C THR A 103 -22.04 -1.46 -7.44
N VAL A 104 -21.79 -2.76 -7.61
CA VAL A 104 -20.68 -3.24 -8.42
C VAL A 104 -21.22 -3.80 -9.74
N MET A 105 -20.55 -3.48 -10.84
CA MET A 105 -20.96 -3.98 -12.16
C MET A 105 -20.34 -5.35 -12.44
N GLU A 106 -21.20 -6.27 -12.89
CA GLU A 106 -20.84 -7.64 -13.14
C GLU A 106 -21.13 -8.03 -14.58
N TYR A 107 -20.13 -8.51 -15.31
CA TYR A 107 -20.32 -9.03 -16.66
C TYR A 107 -20.70 -10.51 -16.58
N VAL A 108 -21.94 -10.82 -16.92
CA VAL A 108 -22.46 -12.19 -17.09
C VAL A 108 -22.82 -12.33 -18.56
N ASP A 109 -21.90 -12.91 -19.33
CA ASP A 109 -21.93 -12.90 -20.79
C ASP A 109 -23.33 -13.17 -21.37
N PRO A 110 -23.89 -12.29 -22.23
CA PRO A 110 -23.30 -11.07 -22.79
C PRO A 110 -23.72 -9.75 -22.10
N LEU A 111 -24.20 -9.80 -20.86
CA LEU A 111 -24.84 -8.65 -20.20
C LEU A 111 -24.06 -8.14 -18.99
N TRP A 112 -23.92 -6.82 -18.93
CA TRP A 112 -23.59 -6.11 -17.69
C TRP A 112 -24.81 -6.08 -16.77
N LYS A 113 -24.70 -6.69 -15.60
CA LYS A 113 -25.72 -6.72 -14.56
C LYS A 113 -25.27 -5.89 -13.35
N PRO A 114 -26.11 -4.99 -12.81
CA PRO A 114 -25.83 -4.34 -11.54
C PRO A 114 -25.92 -5.36 -10.40
N TRP A 115 -24.95 -5.35 -9.51
CA TRP A 115 -24.99 -6.07 -8.24
C TRP A 115 -25.00 -5.05 -7.11
N LEU A 116 -26.18 -4.86 -6.52
CA LEU A 116 -26.38 -3.99 -5.37
C LEU A 116 -25.91 -4.69 -4.08
N LEU A 117 -24.93 -4.10 -3.42
CA LEU A 117 -24.39 -4.55 -2.14
C LEU A 117 -24.88 -3.62 -1.03
N HIS A 118 -25.61 -4.16 -0.07
CA HIS A 118 -26.14 -3.41 1.07
C HIS A 118 -25.29 -3.61 2.33
N ALA A 119 -24.92 -2.52 2.99
CA ALA A 119 -24.31 -2.52 4.32
C ALA A 119 -25.32 -2.02 5.35
N ARG A 120 -25.45 -2.71 6.48
CA ARG A 120 -26.38 -2.29 7.54
C ARG A 120 -25.91 -1.00 8.20
N PRO A 121 -26.74 0.04 8.32
CA PRO A 121 -26.34 1.19 9.11
C PRO A 121 -26.15 0.82 10.59
N ASN A 122 -25.30 1.56 11.28
CA ASN A 122 -25.12 1.45 12.74
C ASN A 122 -25.41 2.80 13.43
N THR A 123 -25.46 2.80 14.75
CA THR A 123 -25.81 3.99 15.55
C THR A 123 -24.61 4.88 15.90
N SER A 124 -23.39 4.50 15.49
CA SER A 124 -22.20 5.32 15.76
C SER A 124 -22.16 6.50 14.80
N ASP A 125 -21.67 7.64 15.30
CA ASP A 125 -21.36 8.80 14.47
C ASP A 125 -19.90 8.75 14.01
N PRO A 126 -19.61 9.03 12.73
CA PRO A 126 -18.23 9.15 12.27
C PRO A 126 -17.52 10.31 12.96
N GLY A 127 -16.21 10.16 13.20
CA GLY A 127 -15.37 11.21 13.82
C GLY A 127 -15.49 11.37 15.34
N ILE A 128 -16.25 10.51 16.03
CA ILE A 128 -16.40 10.53 17.50
C ILE A 128 -15.74 9.30 18.14
N ASP A 129 -16.08 8.09 17.67
CA ASP A 129 -15.70 6.83 18.33
C ASP A 129 -14.34 6.30 17.86
N LEU A 130 -13.45 6.06 18.82
CA LEU A 130 -12.16 5.39 18.57
C LEU A 130 -12.36 3.88 18.44
N LEU A 131 -11.92 3.30 17.31
CA LEU A 131 -11.76 1.86 17.16
C LEU A 131 -10.31 1.44 17.39
N ASP A 132 -10.16 0.35 18.14
CA ASP A 132 -8.94 -0.45 18.07
C ASP A 132 -8.88 -1.11 16.69
N LEU A 133 -7.89 -0.69 15.89
CA LEU A 133 -7.65 -1.17 14.54
C LEU A 133 -6.56 -2.24 14.49
N ALA A 134 -6.21 -2.84 15.64
CA ALA A 134 -5.26 -3.94 15.67
C ALA A 134 -5.68 -5.06 14.69
N PRO A 135 -4.73 -5.67 13.95
CA PRO A 135 -5.03 -6.77 13.03
C PRO A 135 -5.85 -7.91 13.65
N THR A 136 -5.63 -8.19 14.93
CA THR A 136 -6.39 -9.20 15.71
C THR A 136 -7.85 -8.83 15.87
N VAL A 137 -8.17 -7.55 16.11
CA VAL A 137 -9.54 -7.05 16.20
C VAL A 137 -10.22 -7.12 14.84
N LEU A 138 -9.51 -6.73 13.77
CA LEU A 138 -10.05 -6.83 12.41
C LEU A 138 -10.35 -8.27 12.01
N VAL A 139 -9.46 -9.22 12.33
CA VAL A 139 -9.70 -10.66 12.06
C VAL A 139 -10.87 -11.19 12.89
N LYS A 140 -11.01 -10.81 14.17
CA LYS A 140 -12.20 -11.17 14.98
C LYS A 140 -13.48 -10.63 14.36
N ASN A 141 -13.48 -9.37 13.99
CA ASN A 141 -14.63 -8.72 13.36
C ASN A 141 -14.97 -9.39 12.04
N LEU A 142 -13.97 -9.76 11.23
CA LEU A 142 -14.16 -10.49 9.98
C LEU A 142 -14.71 -11.90 10.20
N LEU A 143 -14.20 -12.64 11.19
CA LEU A 143 -14.71 -13.97 11.54
C LEU A 143 -16.16 -13.91 12.03
N SER A 144 -16.47 -12.94 12.89
CA SER A 144 -17.83 -12.70 13.37
C SER A 144 -18.75 -12.24 12.22
N TRP A 145 -18.24 -11.43 11.31
CA TRP A 145 -18.94 -10.98 10.11
C TRP A 145 -19.27 -12.14 9.18
N VAL A 146 -18.35 -13.08 8.96
CA VAL A 146 -18.62 -14.31 8.19
C VAL A 146 -19.66 -15.16 8.91
N GLU A 147 -19.53 -15.36 10.23
CA GLU A 147 -20.50 -16.15 11.02
C GLU A 147 -21.91 -15.55 10.96
N GLN A 148 -22.05 -14.23 11.15
CA GLN A 148 -23.32 -13.51 11.11
C GLN A 148 -23.87 -13.31 9.68
N GLY A 149 -22.97 -13.16 8.70
CA GLY A 149 -23.28 -13.01 7.27
C GLY A 149 -23.92 -14.26 6.69
N PHE A 150 -23.35 -15.43 6.99
CA PHE A 150 -23.87 -16.73 6.57
C PHE A 150 -25.09 -17.21 7.39
N LEU A 151 -25.27 -16.71 8.61
CA LEU A 151 -26.46 -16.98 9.44
C LEU A 151 -27.58 -15.93 9.27
N GLY A 152 -27.42 -14.97 8.36
CA GLY A 152 -28.54 -14.21 7.80
C GLY A 152 -28.53 -12.71 8.05
N SER A 153 -27.48 -11.96 7.70
CA SER A 153 -27.59 -10.51 7.90
C SER A 153 -26.73 -9.52 7.11
N VAL A 154 -25.52 -9.82 6.64
CA VAL A 154 -24.59 -8.70 6.40
C VAL A 154 -24.61 -8.10 4.99
N PHE A 155 -25.18 -8.81 4.00
CA PHE A 155 -25.71 -8.24 2.76
C PHE A 155 -27.20 -8.56 2.62
N GLY A 156 -27.94 -8.40 3.73
CA GLY A 156 -29.38 -8.66 3.77
C GLY A 156 -30.14 -7.60 2.99
N CYS A 157 -30.53 -7.96 1.76
CA CYS A 157 -31.50 -7.27 0.94
C CYS A 157 -32.75 -6.84 1.73
N ALA A 158 -33.21 -5.62 1.44
CA ALA A 158 -34.47 -4.98 1.81
C ALA A 158 -34.69 -4.50 3.26
N GLU A 159 -35.21 -3.27 3.34
CA GLU A 159 -35.71 -2.61 4.56
C GLU A 159 -37.04 -3.22 5.05
N GLU A 160 -37.77 -3.91 4.17
CA GLU A 160 -39.08 -4.54 4.42
C GLU A 160 -38.94 -5.87 5.20
N PRO A 161 -39.59 -6.01 6.38
CA PRO A 161 -39.55 -7.23 7.20
C PRO A 161 -40.00 -8.50 6.46
N GLU A 162 -40.93 -8.37 5.52
CA GLU A 162 -41.49 -9.48 4.73
C GLU A 162 -40.49 -9.98 3.68
N MET A 163 -39.81 -9.07 2.99
CA MET A 163 -38.77 -9.39 2.01
C MET A 163 -37.50 -9.94 2.69
N ARG A 164 -37.20 -9.47 3.91
CA ARG A 164 -36.15 -10.06 4.78
C ARG A 164 -36.46 -11.52 5.12
N LEU A 165 -37.68 -11.83 5.55
CA LEU A 165 -38.09 -13.21 5.81
C LEU A 165 -37.98 -14.06 4.55
N GLN A 166 -38.34 -13.52 3.39
CA GLN A 166 -38.28 -14.23 2.13
C GLN A 166 -36.84 -14.50 1.67
N ILE A 167 -35.93 -13.53 1.75
CA ILE A 167 -34.52 -13.70 1.34
C ILE A 167 -33.74 -14.54 2.34
N GLN A 168 -34.03 -14.40 3.64
CA GLN A 168 -33.50 -15.28 4.67
C GLN A 168 -34.03 -16.70 4.49
N HIS A 169 -35.30 -16.88 4.09
CA HIS A 169 -35.89 -18.17 3.76
C HIS A 169 -35.32 -18.78 2.47
N GLU A 170 -35.08 -18.00 1.41
CA GLU A 170 -34.45 -18.45 0.16
C GLU A 170 -32.95 -18.75 0.35
N THR A 171 -32.21 -17.88 1.05
CA THR A 171 -30.79 -18.13 1.43
C THR A 171 -30.67 -19.39 2.30
N MET A 172 -31.60 -19.62 3.22
CA MET A 172 -31.66 -20.84 4.05
C MET A 172 -32.20 -22.08 3.30
N LYS A 173 -32.99 -21.91 2.24
CA LYS A 173 -33.32 -23.00 1.29
C LYS A 173 -32.09 -23.39 0.47
N VAL A 174 -31.31 -22.39 0.05
CA VAL A 174 -30.08 -22.54 -0.72
C VAL A 174 -28.90 -22.97 0.16
N LEU A 175 -28.94 -22.84 1.49
CA LEU A 175 -27.85 -23.25 2.39
C LEU A 175 -28.38 -24.12 3.54
N ASP A 176 -28.05 -25.42 3.54
CA ASP A 176 -28.04 -26.15 4.80
C ASP A 176 -26.77 -25.72 5.53
N THR A 177 -26.91 -24.69 6.38
CA THR A 177 -25.79 -24.06 7.10
C THR A 177 -24.98 -25.07 7.92
N ARG A 178 -25.58 -26.21 8.30
CA ARG A 178 -24.91 -27.31 9.01
C ARG A 178 -24.00 -28.14 8.09
N GLU A 179 -24.32 -28.26 6.81
CA GLU A 179 -23.45 -28.91 5.81
C GLU A 179 -22.29 -28.01 5.36
N VAL A 180 -22.53 -26.69 5.28
CA VAL A 180 -21.54 -25.71 4.79
C VAL A 180 -20.55 -25.31 5.89
N PHE A 181 -20.97 -25.21 7.16
CA PHE A 181 -20.08 -24.86 8.30
C PHE A 181 -20.34 -25.71 9.57
N PRO A 182 -19.71 -26.90 9.69
CA PRO A 182 -19.92 -27.78 10.85
C PRO A 182 -19.06 -27.47 12.10
N THR A 183 -18.26 -26.39 12.13
CA THR A 183 -17.47 -25.95 13.31
C THR A 183 -17.70 -24.48 13.63
N PRO A 184 -17.78 -24.09 14.92
CA PRO A 184 -18.08 -22.72 15.27
C PRO A 184 -16.83 -21.84 15.15
N LEU A 185 -16.90 -20.82 14.28
CA LEU A 185 -15.87 -19.77 14.10
C LEU A 185 -15.52 -19.10 15.44
N SER A 186 -16.42 -19.18 16.42
CA SER A 186 -16.20 -18.80 17.81
C SER A 186 -14.98 -19.46 18.48
N ALA A 187 -14.57 -20.67 18.08
CA ALA A 187 -13.35 -21.31 18.59
C ALA A 187 -12.07 -20.57 18.13
N ILE A 188 -12.09 -20.01 16.92
CA ILE A 188 -11.01 -19.18 16.36
C ILE A 188 -10.99 -17.82 17.06
N ALA A 189 -12.17 -17.20 17.21
CA ALA A 189 -12.32 -15.92 17.90
C ALA A 189 -11.87 -16.00 19.37
N ALA A 190 -12.25 -17.05 20.10
CA ALA A 190 -11.86 -17.27 21.49
C ALA A 190 -10.34 -17.47 21.67
N LEU A 191 -9.65 -18.00 20.66
CA LEU A 191 -8.18 -18.11 20.68
C LEU A 191 -7.50 -16.74 20.53
N LEU A 192 -8.12 -15.81 19.81
CA LEU A 192 -7.65 -14.44 19.66
C LEU A 192 -7.93 -13.55 20.90
N ASP A 193 -8.74 -14.01 21.87
CA ASP A 193 -9.02 -13.32 23.15
C ASP A 193 -7.97 -13.58 24.25
N ARG A 194 -6.98 -14.43 23.99
CA ARG A 194 -5.90 -14.68 24.95
C ARG A 194 -4.98 -13.45 25.07
N PRO A 195 -4.51 -13.09 26.29
CA PRO A 195 -3.70 -11.89 26.51
C PRO A 195 -2.39 -11.90 25.72
N THR A 196 -1.85 -10.71 25.43
CA THR A 196 -0.72 -10.51 24.51
C THR A 196 0.56 -11.26 24.91
N SER A 197 0.72 -11.55 26.20
CA SER A 197 1.80 -12.39 26.75
C SER A 197 1.70 -13.88 26.38
N ALA A 198 0.58 -14.31 25.79
CA ALA A 198 0.32 -15.68 25.31
C ALA A 198 0.42 -15.82 23.78
N PHE A 199 0.83 -14.78 23.02
CA PHE A 199 1.01 -14.88 21.56
C PHE A 199 2.07 -15.91 21.13
N ASN A 200 2.98 -16.31 22.03
CA ASN A 200 3.91 -17.42 21.80
C ASN A 200 3.21 -18.79 21.73
N THR A 201 1.97 -18.91 22.23
CA THR A 201 1.16 -20.15 22.21
C THR A 201 0.16 -20.18 21.05
N ILE A 202 -0.12 -19.04 20.41
CA ILE A 202 -1.15 -18.89 19.36
C ILE A 202 -0.76 -19.58 18.05
N SER A 203 0.49 -19.99 17.84
CA SER A 203 0.92 -20.62 16.59
C SER A 203 0.45 -22.01 16.28
N PHE A 204 0.69 -22.91 17.23
CA PHE A 204 0.43 -24.29 16.96
C PHE A 204 -1.08 -24.44 16.81
N ASP A 205 -1.81 -23.61 17.57
CA ASP A 205 -3.23 -23.35 17.41
C ASP A 205 -3.54 -22.66 16.07
N ALA A 206 -2.79 -21.64 15.60
CA ALA A 206 -3.01 -20.92 14.33
C ALA A 206 -2.75 -21.78 13.09
N MET A 207 -1.71 -22.60 13.03
CA MET A 207 -1.48 -23.53 11.92
C MET A 207 -2.53 -24.64 11.90
N LYS A 208 -2.93 -25.16 13.07
CA LYS A 208 -4.06 -26.09 13.17
C LYS A 208 -5.39 -25.43 12.81
N LEU A 209 -5.58 -24.16 13.18
CA LEU A 209 -6.72 -23.33 12.83
C LEU A 209 -6.76 -23.07 11.33
N VAL A 210 -5.64 -22.71 10.70
CA VAL A 210 -5.51 -22.54 9.25
C VAL A 210 -5.82 -23.86 8.55
N ALA A 211 -5.25 -24.98 9.01
CA ALA A 211 -5.54 -26.30 8.43
C ALA A 211 -7.01 -26.71 8.61
N ALA A 212 -7.59 -26.47 9.78
CA ALA A 212 -9.00 -26.73 10.07
C ALA A 212 -9.91 -25.84 9.22
N PHE A 213 -9.61 -24.54 9.15
CA PHE A 213 -10.35 -23.55 8.36
C PHE A 213 -10.26 -23.88 6.87
N ARG A 214 -9.07 -24.19 6.32
CA ARG A 214 -8.91 -24.68 4.95
C ARG A 214 -9.77 -25.91 4.67
N LYS A 215 -9.84 -26.87 5.59
CA LYS A 215 -10.69 -28.05 5.46
C LYS A 215 -12.18 -27.69 5.42
N GLN A 216 -12.62 -26.75 6.25
CA GLN A 216 -14.01 -26.28 6.22
C GLN A 216 -14.33 -25.50 4.94
N VAL A 217 -13.41 -24.62 4.51
CA VAL A 217 -13.54 -23.89 3.24
C VAL A 217 -13.68 -24.85 2.07
N GLY A 218 -12.87 -25.91 2.01
CA GLY A 218 -12.98 -26.94 0.97
C GLY A 218 -14.34 -27.66 0.97
N LYS A 219 -14.92 -27.94 2.15
CA LYS A 219 -16.25 -28.55 2.25
C LYS A 219 -17.35 -27.59 1.81
N ALA A 220 -17.27 -26.33 2.24
CA ALA A 220 -18.22 -25.28 1.88
C ALA A 220 -18.24 -25.04 0.36
N ARG A 221 -17.06 -24.92 -0.28
CA ARG A 221 -16.94 -24.82 -1.75
C ARG A 221 -17.60 -26.01 -2.45
N ALA A 222 -17.25 -27.23 -2.05
CA ALA A 222 -17.83 -28.44 -2.64
C ALA A 222 -19.37 -28.53 -2.47
N ALA A 223 -19.92 -27.99 -1.38
CA ALA A 223 -21.37 -27.93 -1.18
C ALA A 223 -22.03 -26.88 -2.09
N LEU A 224 -21.42 -25.70 -2.23
CA LEU A 224 -21.89 -24.65 -3.14
C LEU A 224 -21.81 -25.11 -4.61
N ASP A 225 -20.72 -25.77 -5.01
CA ASP A 225 -20.53 -26.29 -6.37
C ASP A 225 -21.60 -27.33 -6.73
N ARG A 226 -21.94 -28.23 -5.79
CA ARG A 226 -23.03 -29.20 -6.00
C ARG A 226 -24.38 -28.50 -6.21
N LYS A 227 -24.64 -27.42 -5.47
CA LYS A 227 -25.89 -26.65 -5.61
C LYS A 227 -25.94 -25.88 -6.92
N TYR A 228 -24.84 -25.25 -7.31
CA TYR A 228 -24.72 -24.57 -8.59
C TYR A 228 -24.85 -25.55 -9.79
N ALA A 229 -24.31 -26.76 -9.66
CA ALA A 229 -24.49 -27.81 -10.67
C ALA A 229 -25.94 -28.33 -10.72
N ALA A 230 -26.62 -28.42 -9.56
CA ALA A 230 -28.00 -28.88 -9.48
C ALA A 230 -29.03 -27.86 -10.00
N SER A 231 -28.70 -26.56 -10.02
CA SER A 231 -29.58 -25.49 -10.51
C SER A 231 -29.62 -25.34 -12.04
N GLY A 232 -28.91 -26.18 -12.80
CA GLY A 232 -28.95 -26.16 -14.27
C GLY A 232 -28.09 -25.08 -14.94
N GLN A 233 -27.12 -24.52 -14.23
CA GLN A 233 -25.96 -23.77 -14.74
C GLN A 233 -26.20 -22.48 -15.55
N THR A 234 -27.39 -21.85 -15.57
CA THR A 234 -27.58 -20.64 -16.41
C THR A 234 -28.28 -19.42 -15.79
N ASP A 235 -28.86 -19.45 -14.58
CA ASP A 235 -29.61 -18.27 -14.09
C ASP A 235 -29.59 -17.97 -12.58
N ASP A 236 -28.79 -18.66 -11.76
CA ASP A 236 -28.74 -18.37 -10.32
C ASP A 236 -27.61 -17.40 -9.95
N ASP A 237 -27.83 -16.10 -10.23
CA ASP A 237 -26.92 -15.02 -9.86
C ASP A 237 -26.65 -15.00 -8.34
N GLU A 238 -27.59 -15.46 -7.51
CA GLU A 238 -27.46 -15.44 -6.04
C GLU A 238 -26.44 -16.45 -5.55
N VAL A 239 -26.52 -17.71 -6.00
CA VAL A 239 -25.56 -18.77 -5.62
C VAL A 239 -24.13 -18.39 -6.04
N ARG A 240 -23.98 -17.86 -7.26
CA ARG A 240 -22.68 -17.44 -7.80
C ARG A 240 -22.09 -16.27 -7.01
N ARG A 241 -22.89 -15.24 -6.71
CA ARG A 241 -22.48 -14.08 -5.90
C ARG A 241 -22.10 -14.49 -4.48
N LEU A 242 -22.81 -15.45 -3.89
CA LEU A 242 -22.47 -16.01 -2.59
C LEU A 242 -21.14 -16.76 -2.62
N GLN A 243 -20.88 -17.57 -3.65
CA GLN A 243 -19.58 -18.23 -3.85
C GLN A 243 -18.44 -17.21 -3.92
N ILE A 244 -18.61 -16.13 -4.68
CA ILE A 244 -17.63 -15.04 -4.80
C ILE A 244 -17.32 -14.44 -3.42
N LEU A 245 -18.36 -14.00 -2.68
CA LEU A 245 -18.16 -13.38 -1.37
C LEU A 245 -17.52 -14.34 -0.37
N PHE A 246 -17.93 -15.60 -0.39
CA PHE A 246 -17.33 -16.63 0.47
C PHE A 246 -15.84 -16.79 0.21
N ASP A 247 -15.49 -16.90 -1.07
CA ASP A 247 -14.14 -17.18 -1.51
C ASP A 247 -13.18 -16.03 -1.21
N LEU A 248 -13.65 -14.78 -1.41
CA LEU A 248 -12.92 -13.58 -1.02
C LEU A 248 -12.72 -13.51 0.51
N ALA A 249 -13.76 -13.78 1.30
CA ALA A 249 -13.62 -13.78 2.76
C ALA A 249 -12.65 -14.88 3.24
N ALA A 250 -12.73 -16.08 2.66
CA ALA A 250 -11.85 -17.20 2.97
C ALA A 250 -10.39 -16.89 2.63
N GLY A 251 -10.12 -16.34 1.44
CA GLY A 251 -8.79 -15.92 1.01
C GLY A 251 -8.19 -14.88 1.95
N LEU A 252 -8.97 -13.85 2.32
CA LEU A 252 -8.54 -12.82 3.27
C LEU A 252 -8.17 -13.41 4.63
N ILE A 253 -9.07 -14.20 5.23
CA ILE A 253 -8.82 -14.81 6.55
C ILE A 253 -7.59 -15.72 6.50
N LEU A 254 -7.46 -16.55 5.46
CA LEU A 254 -6.33 -17.45 5.31
C LEU A 254 -5.00 -16.69 5.18
N GLY A 255 -4.97 -15.61 4.41
CA GLY A 255 -3.77 -14.78 4.26
C GLY A 255 -3.40 -14.06 5.55
N LEU A 256 -4.37 -13.43 6.21
CA LEU A 256 -4.14 -12.73 7.49
C LEU A 256 -3.60 -13.68 8.58
N LEU A 257 -4.01 -14.95 8.56
CA LEU A 257 -3.53 -15.98 9.50
C LEU A 257 -2.20 -16.62 9.08
N SER A 258 -1.91 -16.73 7.78
CA SER A 258 -0.75 -17.48 7.27
C SER A 258 0.51 -16.63 7.14
N ASP A 259 0.38 -15.34 6.81
CA ASP A 259 1.51 -14.50 6.40
C ASP A 259 1.99 -13.51 7.48
N GLU A 260 1.90 -13.93 8.75
CA GLU A 260 2.38 -13.19 9.94
C GLU A 260 1.78 -11.79 10.14
N VAL A 261 0.67 -11.46 9.46
CA VAL A 261 0.01 -10.14 9.54
C VAL A 261 -0.41 -9.81 10.97
N LEU A 262 -0.84 -10.81 11.75
CA LEU A 262 -1.19 -10.63 13.16
C LEU A 262 -0.03 -10.14 14.03
N GLN A 263 1.22 -10.30 13.58
CA GLN A 263 2.44 -9.98 14.34
C GLN A 263 3.15 -8.76 13.77
N GLU A 264 3.32 -8.75 12.46
CA GLU A 264 4.17 -7.80 11.75
C GLU A 264 3.35 -6.66 11.12
N GLY A 265 2.02 -6.78 11.16
CA GLY A 265 1.10 -5.83 10.57
C GLY A 265 0.94 -6.02 9.06
N LEU A 266 0.13 -5.16 8.45
CA LEU A 266 -0.21 -5.28 7.03
C LEU A 266 0.93 -4.88 6.09
N ASP A 267 1.92 -4.12 6.59
CA ASP A 267 3.13 -3.77 5.83
C ASP A 267 3.94 -5.01 5.40
N ALA A 268 3.81 -6.11 6.14
CA ALA A 268 4.55 -7.35 5.88
C ALA A 268 4.20 -7.99 4.52
N ILE A 269 3.02 -7.69 3.97
CA ILE A 269 2.52 -8.25 2.71
C ILE A 269 2.45 -7.21 1.58
N ASP A 270 2.76 -5.94 1.84
CA ASP A 270 2.58 -4.85 0.87
C ASP A 270 3.41 -5.00 -0.42
N TYR A 271 4.51 -5.75 -0.37
CA TYR A 271 5.35 -6.03 -1.54
C TYR A 271 4.68 -6.95 -2.57
N LEU A 272 3.55 -7.58 -2.22
CA LEU A 272 2.75 -8.42 -3.12
C LEU A 272 1.63 -7.60 -3.75
N GLU A 273 1.26 -7.95 -4.98
CA GLU A 273 0.02 -7.47 -5.60
C GLU A 273 -1.18 -8.12 -4.86
N TRP A 274 -2.23 -7.34 -4.59
CA TRP A 274 -3.32 -7.78 -3.71
C TRP A 274 -4.07 -9.01 -4.23
N SER A 275 -4.39 -9.06 -5.53
CA SER A 275 -5.08 -10.21 -6.11
C SER A 275 -4.17 -11.44 -6.25
N ASP A 276 -2.87 -11.24 -6.50
CA ASP A 276 -1.88 -12.33 -6.46
C ASP A 276 -1.74 -12.92 -5.05
N TRP A 277 -1.74 -12.08 -4.02
CA TRP A 277 -1.71 -12.51 -2.62
C TRP A 277 -2.98 -13.28 -2.23
N MET A 278 -4.15 -12.81 -2.67
CA MET A 278 -5.43 -13.51 -2.49
C MET A 278 -5.45 -14.88 -3.19
N ALA A 279 -4.93 -14.96 -4.42
CA ALA A 279 -4.77 -16.21 -5.16
C ALA A 279 -3.83 -17.19 -4.42
N GLY A 280 -2.69 -16.69 -3.93
CA GLY A 280 -1.74 -17.46 -3.12
C GLY A 280 -2.35 -18.04 -1.84
N ASN A 281 -3.39 -17.38 -1.31
CA ASN A 281 -4.16 -17.81 -0.15
C ASN A 281 -5.39 -18.67 -0.50
N GLY A 282 -5.51 -19.10 -1.75
CA GLY A 282 -6.47 -20.09 -2.21
C GLY A 282 -7.80 -19.53 -2.68
N CYS A 283 -7.90 -18.22 -2.94
CA CYS A 283 -9.04 -17.61 -3.65
C CYS A 283 -9.08 -18.11 -5.10
N ALA A 284 -10.25 -18.43 -5.63
CA ALA A 284 -10.47 -18.86 -7.00
C ALA A 284 -10.36 -17.69 -8.00
N ASP A 285 -9.89 -18.01 -9.21
CA ASP A 285 -9.68 -17.04 -10.28
C ASP A 285 -10.98 -16.33 -10.70
N GLU A 286 -12.11 -17.05 -10.70
CA GLU A 286 -13.43 -16.51 -11.02
C GLU A 286 -13.85 -15.42 -10.02
N SER A 287 -13.63 -15.64 -8.72
CA SER A 287 -13.91 -14.66 -7.68
C SER A 287 -12.99 -13.44 -7.78
N LEU A 288 -11.73 -13.65 -8.16
CA LEU A 288 -10.77 -12.57 -8.40
C LEU A 288 -11.12 -11.73 -9.63
N LYS A 289 -11.91 -12.26 -10.57
CA LYS A 289 -12.44 -11.53 -11.74
C LYS A 289 -13.81 -10.88 -11.50
N SER A 290 -14.38 -11.03 -10.30
CA SER A 290 -15.70 -10.50 -9.95
C SER A 290 -15.76 -8.97 -9.98
N GLY A 291 -16.99 -8.44 -10.09
CA GLY A 291 -17.27 -7.01 -9.98
C GLY A 291 -16.83 -6.41 -8.64
N VAL A 292 -16.85 -7.19 -7.56
CA VAL A 292 -16.39 -6.77 -6.22
C VAL A 292 -14.91 -6.43 -6.24
N VAL A 293 -14.08 -7.33 -6.77
CA VAL A 293 -12.63 -7.11 -6.84
C VAL A 293 -12.31 -5.96 -7.78
N ARG A 294 -12.93 -5.89 -8.98
CA ARG A 294 -12.78 -4.74 -9.87
C ARG A 294 -13.14 -3.42 -9.18
N GLY A 295 -14.26 -3.39 -8.47
CA GLY A 295 -14.71 -2.23 -7.70
C GLY A 295 -13.70 -1.74 -6.67
N CYS A 296 -13.01 -2.65 -5.96
CA CYS A 296 -11.94 -2.30 -5.03
C CYS A 296 -10.77 -1.58 -5.72
N TYR A 297 -10.37 -2.03 -6.93
CA TYR A 297 -9.31 -1.34 -7.68
C TYR A 297 -9.79 -0.01 -8.26
N ASP A 298 -11.01 0.04 -8.79
CA ASP A 298 -11.59 1.24 -9.39
C ASP A 298 -11.71 2.38 -8.36
N TYR A 299 -12.12 2.05 -7.13
CA TYR A 299 -12.26 2.99 -6.02
C TYR A 299 -10.95 3.75 -5.69
N VAL A 300 -9.80 3.15 -5.98
CA VAL A 300 -8.47 3.75 -5.74
C VAL A 300 -7.66 3.96 -7.02
N PHE A 301 -8.31 3.94 -8.19
CA PHE A 301 -7.66 4.05 -9.51
C PHE A 301 -6.50 3.05 -9.71
N GLY A 302 -6.59 1.88 -9.05
CA GLY A 302 -5.54 0.88 -8.94
C GLY A 302 -5.37 -0.01 -10.18
N SER A 303 -6.05 0.27 -11.29
CA SER A 303 -5.96 -0.48 -12.55
C SER A 303 -5.43 0.40 -13.67
N VAL A 304 -4.23 0.10 -14.19
CA VAL A 304 -3.54 0.90 -15.21
C VAL A 304 -3.41 0.09 -16.49
N LYS A 305 -4.12 0.50 -17.56
CA LYS A 305 -4.13 -0.23 -18.85
C LYS A 305 -4.45 -1.72 -18.68
N GLY A 306 -5.41 -2.04 -17.81
CA GLY A 306 -5.81 -3.42 -17.49
C GLY A 306 -4.90 -4.15 -16.49
N VAL A 307 -3.84 -3.51 -16.00
CA VAL A 307 -2.91 -4.09 -15.01
C VAL A 307 -3.27 -3.59 -13.61
N ARG A 308 -3.54 -4.53 -12.70
CA ARG A 308 -3.79 -4.27 -11.28
C ARG A 308 -2.51 -3.84 -10.56
N LYS A 309 -2.60 -2.79 -9.75
CA LYS A 309 -1.48 -2.11 -9.07
C LYS A 309 -1.86 -1.65 -7.66
N VAL A 310 -2.23 -2.58 -6.79
CA VAL A 310 -2.47 -2.30 -5.37
C VAL A 310 -1.66 -3.27 -4.53
N GLY A 311 -0.85 -2.74 -3.61
CA GLY A 311 -0.11 -3.53 -2.62
C GLY A 311 -1.08 -4.26 -1.68
N ALA A 312 -0.78 -5.53 -1.36
CA ALA A 312 -1.73 -6.36 -0.62
C ALA A 312 -2.04 -5.83 0.78
N GLY A 313 -1.09 -5.15 1.42
CA GLY A 313 -1.28 -4.48 2.71
C GLY A 313 -2.29 -3.34 2.63
N VAL A 314 -2.08 -2.41 1.67
CA VAL A 314 -2.98 -1.27 1.45
C VAL A 314 -4.37 -1.69 0.97
N GLY A 315 -4.45 -2.65 0.04
CA GLY A 315 -5.73 -3.18 -0.43
C GLY A 315 -6.55 -3.81 0.69
N THR A 316 -5.89 -4.61 1.53
CA THR A 316 -6.53 -5.28 2.67
C THR A 316 -6.97 -4.30 3.75
N VAL A 317 -6.14 -3.32 4.13
CA VAL A 317 -6.54 -2.33 5.15
C VAL A 317 -7.72 -1.48 4.66
N GLY A 318 -7.70 -1.05 3.40
CA GLY A 318 -8.79 -0.26 2.81
C GLY A 318 -10.11 -1.02 2.84
N LEU A 319 -10.10 -2.28 2.42
CA LEU A 319 -11.29 -3.13 2.42
C LEU A 319 -11.80 -3.44 3.83
N LEU A 320 -10.91 -3.80 4.76
CA LEU A 320 -11.30 -4.10 6.14
C LEU A 320 -11.87 -2.87 6.85
N ARG A 321 -11.30 -1.68 6.64
CA ARG A 321 -11.87 -0.44 7.19
C ARG A 321 -13.24 -0.13 6.59
N LEU A 322 -13.38 -0.31 5.27
CA LEU A 322 -14.65 -0.09 4.58
C LEU A 322 -15.76 -1.00 5.12
N LEU A 323 -15.47 -2.28 5.36
CA LEU A 323 -16.48 -3.27 5.75
C LEU A 323 -16.72 -3.38 7.26
N LEU A 324 -15.70 -3.12 8.08
CA LEU A 324 -15.74 -3.47 9.51
C LEU A 324 -15.68 -2.26 10.44
N THR A 325 -15.37 -1.06 9.92
CA THR A 325 -15.09 0.11 10.76
C THR A 325 -15.86 1.36 10.36
N TYR A 326 -16.85 1.26 9.46
CA TYR A 326 -17.70 2.39 9.10
C TYR A 326 -18.65 2.78 10.24
N ARG A 327 -19.01 4.07 10.31
CA ARG A 327 -19.93 4.64 11.31
C ARG A 327 -21.15 5.24 10.63
N GLY A 328 -22.33 4.92 11.13
CA GLY A 328 -23.60 5.32 10.55
C GLY A 328 -23.84 4.56 9.25
N SER A 329 -23.34 5.06 8.13
CA SER A 329 -23.45 4.46 6.80
C SER A 329 -22.08 4.01 6.24
N ILE A 330 -22.07 3.05 5.31
CA ILE A 330 -20.83 2.60 4.66
C ILE A 330 -20.19 3.72 3.82
N PHE A 331 -21.03 4.52 3.16
CA PHE A 331 -20.64 5.70 2.41
C PHE A 331 -21.49 6.91 2.79
N TYR A 332 -20.96 8.09 2.55
CA TYR A 332 -21.65 9.37 2.66
C TYR A 332 -21.45 10.14 1.36
N THR A 333 -22.56 10.43 0.70
CA THR A 333 -22.60 11.32 -0.47
C THR A 333 -22.80 12.76 -0.01
N LEU A 334 -22.41 13.72 -0.85
CA LEU A 334 -22.46 15.13 -0.51
C LEU A 334 -23.80 15.75 -0.94
N ARG A 335 -24.37 16.60 -0.09
CA ARG A 335 -25.52 17.46 -0.40
C ARG A 335 -25.11 18.89 -0.74
N GLU A 336 -23.85 19.23 -0.49
CA GLU A 336 -23.24 20.49 -0.85
C GLU A 336 -21.78 20.21 -1.27
N PRO A 337 -21.22 20.87 -2.31
CA PRO A 337 -19.86 20.62 -2.74
C PRO A 337 -18.83 20.97 -1.66
N MET A 338 -17.69 20.27 -1.59
CA MET A 338 -16.66 20.52 -0.57
C MET A 338 -16.06 21.93 -0.64
N GLY A 339 -16.09 22.59 -1.81
CA GLY A 339 -15.76 24.01 -1.96
C GLY A 339 -16.52 24.90 -0.98
N ASP A 340 -17.81 24.61 -0.83
CA ASP A 340 -18.77 25.47 -0.14
C ASP A 340 -18.92 25.08 1.33
N PHE A 341 -19.10 23.78 1.64
CA PHE A 341 -19.34 23.39 3.04
C PHE A 341 -18.05 23.22 3.86
N LEU A 342 -16.88 23.08 3.23
CA LEU A 342 -15.62 22.80 3.91
C LEU A 342 -14.55 23.86 3.63
N PHE A 343 -14.19 24.11 2.36
CA PHE A 343 -13.03 24.96 2.04
C PHE A 343 -13.29 26.46 2.27
N ALA A 344 -14.46 26.98 1.89
CA ALA A 344 -14.82 28.37 2.19
C ALA A 344 -14.93 28.62 3.72
N PRO A 345 -15.61 27.76 4.51
CA PRO A 345 -15.63 27.84 5.97
C PRO A 345 -14.25 27.75 6.61
N LEU A 346 -13.38 26.83 6.16
CA LEU A 346 -11.98 26.74 6.64
C LEU A 346 -11.21 28.03 6.34
N TYR A 347 -11.31 28.55 5.11
CA TYR A 347 -10.66 29.80 4.73
C TYR A 347 -11.09 30.96 5.63
N ASN A 348 -12.40 31.15 5.82
CA ASN A 348 -12.94 32.21 6.66
C ASN A 348 -12.48 32.05 8.12
N TYR A 349 -12.60 30.86 8.69
CA TYR A 349 -12.15 30.58 10.06
C TYR A 349 -10.66 30.88 10.25
N LEU A 350 -9.80 30.33 9.38
CA LEU A 350 -8.36 30.49 9.48
C LEU A 350 -7.93 31.94 9.29
N ARG A 351 -8.52 32.65 8.33
CA ARG A 351 -8.28 34.09 8.11
C ARG A 351 -8.64 34.89 9.36
N ASP A 352 -9.79 34.63 9.97
CA ASP A 352 -10.26 35.33 11.16
C ASP A 352 -9.39 35.01 12.39
N LYS A 353 -8.69 33.87 12.38
CA LYS A 353 -7.65 33.51 13.36
C LYS A 353 -6.26 34.04 13.04
N GLY A 354 -6.12 34.89 12.02
CA GLY A 354 -4.88 35.56 11.65
C GLY A 354 -3.94 34.73 10.77
N VAL A 355 -4.39 33.59 10.23
CA VAL A 355 -3.64 32.87 9.19
C VAL A 355 -3.61 33.71 7.92
N LYS A 356 -2.41 33.90 7.37
CA LYS A 356 -2.19 34.69 6.15
C LYS A 356 -2.30 33.79 4.92
N PHE A 357 -2.94 34.28 3.87
CA PHE A 357 -3.05 33.59 2.59
C PHE A 357 -2.34 34.38 1.49
N LYS A 358 -1.46 33.70 0.77
CA LYS A 358 -0.73 34.20 -0.39
C LYS A 358 -1.15 33.40 -1.62
N PHE A 359 -2.29 33.78 -2.18
CA PHE A 359 -2.78 33.30 -3.49
C PHE A 359 -1.84 33.74 -4.61
N PHE A 360 -1.86 33.02 -5.74
CA PHE A 360 -1.00 33.28 -6.89
C PHE A 360 0.50 33.15 -6.60
N HIS A 361 0.88 32.27 -5.66
CA HIS A 361 2.27 31.98 -5.32
C HIS A 361 2.59 30.52 -5.67
N ARG A 362 3.27 30.31 -6.80
CA ARG A 362 3.69 28.99 -7.26
C ARG A 362 5.00 28.59 -6.60
N LEU A 363 5.06 27.42 -5.97
CA LEU A 363 6.31 26.86 -5.47
C LEU A 363 7.20 26.43 -6.65
N ASP A 364 8.37 27.05 -6.78
CA ASP A 364 9.31 26.77 -7.86
C ASP A 364 10.49 25.90 -7.41
N LYS A 365 10.98 26.09 -6.17
CA LYS A 365 12.10 25.29 -5.64
C LYS A 365 12.21 25.32 -4.12
N LEU A 366 12.72 24.22 -3.56
CA LEU A 366 13.23 24.12 -2.20
C LEU A 366 14.75 23.97 -2.24
N VAL A 367 15.47 24.75 -1.45
CA VAL A 367 16.93 24.76 -1.42
C VAL A 367 17.41 24.32 -0.03
N LEU A 368 18.31 23.33 -0.01
CA LEU A 368 18.91 22.82 1.24
C LEU A 368 20.01 23.75 1.77
N SER A 369 20.23 23.69 3.08
CA SER A 369 21.44 24.21 3.71
C SER A 369 22.68 23.46 3.24
N THR A 370 23.86 24.06 3.41
CA THR A 370 25.14 23.46 2.97
C THR A 370 25.43 22.11 3.64
N ASP A 371 24.96 21.90 4.87
CA ASP A 371 25.05 20.65 5.62
C ASP A 371 23.89 19.67 5.35
N LEU A 372 22.98 20.02 4.44
CA LEU A 372 21.83 19.23 4.00
C LEU A 372 20.79 18.93 5.11
N SER A 373 20.87 19.61 6.26
CA SER A 373 20.05 19.30 7.44
C SER A 373 18.72 20.08 7.52
N ALA A 374 18.58 21.17 6.76
CA ALA A 374 17.43 22.07 6.79
C ALA A 374 17.10 22.63 5.40
N ILE A 375 15.86 23.08 5.20
CA ILE A 375 15.53 24.00 4.11
C ILE A 375 16.09 25.38 4.47
N GLU A 376 16.98 25.87 3.63
CA GLU A 376 17.61 27.18 3.78
C GLU A 376 16.81 28.28 3.06
N SER A 377 16.22 27.97 1.90
CA SER A 377 15.33 28.90 1.22
C SER A 377 14.23 28.23 0.39
N ILE A 378 13.14 28.96 0.21
CA ILE A 378 11.97 28.56 -0.58
C ILE A 378 11.78 29.59 -1.69
N GLY A 379 11.86 29.16 -2.95
CA GLY A 379 11.61 30.01 -4.11
C GLY A 379 10.18 29.91 -4.60
N LEU A 380 9.51 31.07 -4.72
CA LEU A 380 8.13 31.20 -5.15
C LEU A 380 8.02 32.14 -6.35
N GLY A 381 7.25 31.74 -7.36
CA GLY A 381 6.82 32.60 -8.45
C GLY A 381 5.55 33.36 -8.07
N CYS A 382 5.56 34.69 -8.21
CA CYS A 382 4.41 35.55 -7.94
C CYS A 382 3.65 35.75 -9.25
N GLN A 383 2.58 34.98 -9.46
CA GLN A 383 1.94 34.88 -10.77
C GLN A 383 1.33 36.23 -11.20
N VAL A 384 0.77 37.02 -10.29
CA VAL A 384 0.08 38.28 -10.63
C VAL A 384 0.46 39.44 -9.71
N LYS A 385 0.21 40.67 -10.18
CA LYS A 385 0.14 41.87 -9.34
C LYS A 385 -1.32 42.14 -8.99
N LEU A 386 -1.59 42.42 -7.72
CA LEU A 386 -2.93 42.85 -7.28
C LEU A 386 -3.04 44.36 -7.42
N ARG A 387 -4.23 44.87 -7.79
CA ARG A 387 -4.50 46.31 -7.84
C ARG A 387 -4.40 46.97 -6.47
N ASN A 388 -4.85 46.26 -5.43
CA ASN A 388 -4.85 46.72 -4.04
C ASN A 388 -4.08 45.71 -3.15
N PRO A 389 -2.74 45.67 -3.22
CA PRO A 389 -1.93 44.66 -2.53
C PRO A 389 -2.12 44.68 -1.01
N GLU A 390 -2.34 45.86 -0.41
CA GLU A 390 -2.59 46.04 1.02
C GLU A 390 -3.88 45.36 1.50
N CYS A 391 -4.87 45.19 0.61
CA CYS A 391 -6.13 44.54 0.92
C CYS A 391 -6.08 43.01 0.74
N GLY A 392 -5.00 42.49 0.13
CA GLY A 392 -4.90 41.09 -0.30
C GLY A 392 -5.93 40.71 -1.36
N TYR A 393 -5.87 39.45 -1.80
CA TYR A 393 -6.87 38.88 -2.71
C TYR A 393 -8.04 38.29 -1.91
N ARG A 394 -9.27 38.66 -2.25
CA ARG A 394 -10.51 38.10 -1.67
C ARG A 394 -11.09 37.09 -2.65
N PRO A 395 -10.98 35.78 -2.38
CA PRO A 395 -11.18 34.77 -3.41
C PRO A 395 -12.62 34.28 -3.57
N LEU A 396 -13.51 34.58 -2.60
CA LEU A 396 -14.86 34.04 -2.58
C LEU A 396 -15.84 34.97 -3.30
N ILE A 397 -16.75 34.36 -4.04
CA ILE A 397 -17.96 34.99 -4.58
C ILE A 397 -19.15 34.64 -3.69
N LYS A 398 -20.19 35.46 -3.72
CA LYS A 398 -21.38 35.27 -2.90
C LYS A 398 -22.62 35.18 -3.78
N ASN A 399 -23.34 34.06 -3.64
CA ASN A 399 -24.65 33.92 -4.24
C ASN A 399 -25.64 34.87 -3.54
N GLN A 400 -26.25 35.79 -4.30
CA GLN A 400 -27.11 36.83 -3.73
C GLN A 400 -28.47 36.28 -3.26
N GLU A 401 -28.93 35.16 -3.80
CA GLU A 401 -30.22 34.54 -3.45
C GLU A 401 -30.09 33.68 -2.19
N THR A 402 -29.05 32.85 -2.13
CA THR A 402 -28.86 31.89 -1.03
C THR A 402 -27.94 32.41 0.07
N GLY A 403 -27.16 33.45 -0.20
CA GLY A 403 -26.12 33.96 0.69
C GLY A 403 -24.87 33.09 0.78
N LEU A 404 -24.81 31.98 0.03
CA LEU A 404 -23.70 31.03 0.03
C LEU A 404 -22.41 31.68 -0.48
N GLU A 405 -21.32 31.54 0.27
CA GLU A 405 -19.98 31.95 -0.17
C GLU A 405 -19.26 30.75 -0.82
N SER A 406 -18.75 30.97 -2.03
CA SER A 406 -18.22 29.91 -2.88
C SER A 406 -16.95 30.34 -3.61
N TRP A 407 -16.20 29.38 -4.15
CA TRP A 407 -15.04 29.64 -5.00
C TRP A 407 -15.46 29.83 -6.46
N PRO A 408 -14.98 30.84 -7.18
CA PRO A 408 -15.26 31.01 -8.60
C PRO A 408 -14.46 30.02 -9.46
N CYS A 409 -14.99 29.67 -10.63
CA CYS A 409 -14.29 28.88 -11.65
C CYS A 409 -13.06 29.58 -12.27
N HIS A 410 -12.96 30.90 -12.11
CA HIS A 410 -11.87 31.71 -12.64
C HIS A 410 -11.43 32.75 -11.60
N PRO A 411 -10.21 33.31 -11.72
CA PRO A 411 -9.81 34.45 -10.91
C PRO A 411 -10.80 35.61 -11.01
N LEU A 412 -10.94 36.36 -9.91
CA LEU A 412 -11.62 37.64 -9.87
C LEU A 412 -10.72 38.71 -10.47
N TYR A 413 -10.75 38.80 -11.79
CA TYR A 413 -9.86 39.62 -12.62
C TYR A 413 -9.87 41.10 -12.24
N GLU A 414 -10.97 41.61 -11.70
CA GLU A 414 -11.07 43.00 -11.23
C GLU A 414 -10.12 43.33 -10.06
N GLN A 415 -9.60 42.33 -9.35
CA GLN A 415 -8.59 42.49 -8.30
C GLN A 415 -7.15 42.45 -8.84
N ILE A 416 -6.97 42.11 -10.12
CA ILE A 416 -5.68 41.83 -10.75
C ILE A 416 -5.28 42.98 -11.69
N ASP A 417 -4.00 43.35 -11.66
CA ASP A 417 -3.41 44.42 -12.47
C ASP A 417 -2.60 43.84 -13.63
N ASP A 418 -3.30 43.48 -14.70
CA ASP A 418 -2.76 42.78 -15.87
C ASP A 418 -3.36 43.25 -17.23
N ASP A 419 -4.15 44.32 -17.21
CA ASP A 419 -4.92 44.83 -18.35
C ASP A 419 -5.80 43.77 -19.05
N GLY A 420 -6.23 42.73 -18.32
CA GLY A 420 -7.09 41.66 -18.82
C GLY A 420 -6.38 40.55 -19.59
N ALA A 421 -5.05 40.57 -19.69
CA ALA A 421 -4.26 39.55 -20.37
C ALA A 421 -4.50 38.14 -19.80
N LEU A 422 -4.73 38.03 -18.49
CA LEU A 422 -4.87 36.76 -17.78
C LEU A 422 -6.10 35.96 -18.19
N LYS A 423 -7.14 36.59 -18.74
CA LYS A 423 -8.38 35.90 -19.16
C LYS A 423 -8.16 34.78 -20.19
N HIS A 424 -6.99 34.77 -20.84
CA HIS A 424 -6.60 33.79 -21.84
C HIS A 424 -5.60 32.74 -21.32
N HIS A 425 -5.30 32.73 -20.02
CA HIS A 425 -4.32 31.84 -19.41
C HIS A 425 -4.88 31.13 -18.17
N ASP A 426 -4.62 29.83 -18.06
CA ASP A 426 -4.88 29.07 -16.85
C ASP A 426 -3.65 29.09 -15.94
N LEU A 427 -3.77 29.72 -14.77
CA LEU A 427 -2.70 29.80 -13.77
C LEU A 427 -2.51 28.53 -12.94
N GLU A 428 -3.47 27.61 -12.95
CA GLU A 428 -3.34 26.31 -12.29
C GLU A 428 -2.66 25.28 -13.22
N SER A 429 -2.58 25.56 -14.53
CA SER A 429 -1.93 24.71 -15.53
C SER A 429 -0.40 24.70 -15.41
N PHE A 430 0.19 23.51 -15.37
CA PHE A 430 1.64 23.31 -15.42
C PHE A 430 2.26 23.78 -16.73
N TRP A 431 1.48 23.80 -17.81
CA TRP A 431 1.92 24.13 -19.16
C TRP A 431 1.62 25.58 -19.56
N THR A 432 1.18 26.40 -18.60
CA THR A 432 0.88 27.80 -18.86
C THR A 432 2.09 28.56 -19.40
N GLU A 433 1.88 29.39 -20.41
CA GLU A 433 2.90 30.32 -20.93
C GLU A 433 2.96 31.62 -20.14
N TRP A 434 2.06 31.76 -19.15
CA TRP A 434 1.98 32.94 -18.31
C TRP A 434 3.32 33.22 -17.64
N GLN A 435 3.81 34.44 -17.81
CA GLN A 435 5.02 34.92 -17.15
C GLN A 435 4.64 35.53 -15.81
N ASP A 436 5.25 35.01 -14.75
CA ASP A 436 5.02 35.51 -13.41
C ASP A 436 5.38 37.00 -13.32
N ALA A 437 4.55 37.77 -12.63
CA ALA A 437 4.76 39.20 -12.44
C ALA A 437 5.96 39.53 -11.51
N GLY A 438 6.48 38.53 -10.79
CA GLY A 438 7.67 38.64 -9.96
C GLY A 438 8.04 37.31 -9.30
N SER A 439 8.96 37.37 -8.35
CA SER A 439 9.36 36.22 -7.53
C SER A 439 9.55 36.63 -6.07
N LEU A 440 9.42 35.66 -5.19
CA LEU A 440 9.57 35.78 -3.74
C LEU A 440 10.53 34.68 -3.25
N THR A 441 11.48 35.01 -2.39
CA THR A 441 12.38 34.02 -1.79
C THR A 441 12.29 34.10 -0.27
N LEU A 442 11.68 33.09 0.34
CA LEU A 442 11.70 32.97 1.79
C LEU A 442 13.04 32.41 2.24
N ARG A 443 13.63 32.98 3.29
CA ARG A 443 14.90 32.51 3.86
C ARG A 443 14.71 31.99 5.27
N ARG A 444 15.43 30.93 5.62
CA ARG A 444 15.40 30.43 6.99
C ARG A 444 15.92 31.51 7.93
N ARG A 445 15.24 31.72 9.06
CA ARG A 445 15.69 32.70 10.05
C ARG A 445 17.11 32.36 10.55
N PRO A 446 18.06 33.32 10.56
CA PRO A 446 19.39 33.09 11.09
C PRO A 446 19.38 32.72 12.57
N ALA A 447 20.22 31.77 12.97
CA ALA A 447 20.32 31.34 14.36
C ALA A 447 20.85 32.43 15.31
N ASP A 448 21.58 33.42 14.77
CA ASP A 448 22.07 34.58 15.51
C ASP A 448 21.00 35.67 15.73
N GLY A 449 19.78 35.46 15.23
CA GLY A 449 18.66 36.38 15.36
C GLY A 449 18.77 37.62 14.48
N THR A 450 19.69 37.64 13.49
CA THR A 450 19.81 38.76 12.56
C THR A 450 18.49 38.95 11.80
N PRO A 451 17.84 40.14 11.90
CA PRO A 451 16.59 40.39 11.21
C PRO A 451 16.83 40.40 9.70
N ILE A 452 16.14 39.52 8.99
CA ILE A 452 16.03 39.54 7.55
C ILE A 452 14.54 39.53 7.18
N ASN A 453 14.18 40.19 6.08
CA ASN A 453 12.81 40.19 5.58
C ASN A 453 12.48 38.82 4.98
N GLU A 454 11.18 38.50 4.91
CA GLU A 454 10.69 37.30 4.22
C GLU A 454 11.28 36.00 4.80
N THR A 455 11.20 35.86 6.11
CA THR A 455 11.72 34.68 6.82
C THR A 455 10.69 33.57 6.99
N PHE A 456 11.20 32.38 7.27
CA PHE A 456 10.43 31.28 7.83
C PHE A 456 11.31 30.49 8.81
N ASP A 457 10.68 29.77 9.74
CA ASP A 457 11.36 28.85 10.64
C ASP A 457 11.05 27.40 10.24
N ILE A 458 9.78 27.11 9.94
CA ILE A 458 9.28 25.77 9.61
C ILE A 458 8.57 25.80 8.26
N ALA A 459 8.85 24.82 7.41
CA ALA A 459 8.16 24.59 6.15
C ALA A 459 7.25 23.35 6.24
N ILE A 460 6.01 23.47 5.78
CA ILE A 460 5.10 22.34 5.58
C ILE A 460 4.88 22.17 4.08
N LEU A 461 5.44 21.11 3.50
CA LEU A 461 5.25 20.78 2.10
C LEU A 461 3.92 20.05 1.91
N ALA A 462 2.96 20.76 1.31
CA ALA A 462 1.58 20.30 1.14
C ALA A 462 1.07 20.39 -0.30
N THR A 463 1.97 20.21 -1.26
CA THR A 463 1.67 20.17 -2.69
C THR A 463 1.42 18.73 -3.16
N GLY A 464 0.83 18.60 -4.36
CA GLY A 464 0.60 17.29 -4.97
C GLY A 464 1.89 16.61 -5.44
N PHE A 465 1.96 15.29 -5.27
CA PHE A 465 3.19 14.51 -5.41
C PHE A 465 3.84 14.59 -6.79
N GLY A 466 3.06 14.54 -7.88
CA GLY A 466 3.62 14.41 -9.23
C GLY A 466 4.48 15.61 -9.65
N GLY A 467 4.29 16.78 -9.03
CA GLY A 467 5.12 17.95 -9.27
C GLY A 467 6.40 18.04 -8.42
N LEU A 468 6.53 17.20 -7.38
CA LEU A 468 7.68 17.25 -6.46
C LEU A 468 9.01 17.01 -7.17
N LYS A 469 9.03 16.19 -8.23
CA LYS A 469 10.24 15.93 -9.03
C LYS A 469 10.88 17.22 -9.58
N LYS A 470 10.09 18.27 -9.85
CA LYS A 470 10.60 19.56 -10.34
C LYS A 470 11.10 20.46 -9.21
N ILE A 471 10.41 20.47 -8.07
CA ILE A 471 10.62 21.46 -7.00
C ILE A 471 11.54 20.96 -5.88
N ALA A 472 11.74 19.64 -5.77
CA ALA A 472 12.51 18.98 -4.72
C ALA A 472 13.84 18.36 -5.23
N CYS A 473 14.42 18.91 -6.31
CA CYS A 473 15.69 18.43 -6.86
C CYS A 473 16.79 18.38 -5.80
N ASP A 474 17.01 19.48 -5.06
CA ASP A 474 17.99 19.54 -3.97
C ASP A 474 17.74 18.46 -2.91
N LEU A 475 16.48 18.20 -2.57
CA LEU A 475 16.13 17.14 -1.60
C LEU A 475 16.55 15.76 -2.14
N SER A 476 16.25 15.48 -3.41
CA SER A 476 16.58 14.21 -4.03
C SER A 476 18.08 13.99 -4.21
N THR A 477 18.83 15.06 -4.48
CA THR A 477 20.30 15.02 -4.63
C THR A 477 21.00 14.96 -3.28
N GLY A 478 20.55 15.73 -2.29
CA GLY A 478 21.11 15.75 -0.94
C GLY A 478 20.76 14.52 -0.11
N HIS A 479 19.59 13.90 -0.36
CA HIS A 479 19.10 12.72 0.35
C HIS A 479 18.67 11.62 -0.64
N PRO A 480 19.62 11.01 -1.39
CA PRO A 480 19.30 10.06 -2.45
C PRO A 480 18.62 8.79 -1.93
N ASP A 481 18.97 8.33 -0.73
CA ASP A 481 18.43 7.10 -0.13
C ASP A 481 17.01 7.23 0.41
N THR A 482 16.54 8.45 0.69
CA THR A 482 15.18 8.71 1.19
C THR A 482 14.36 9.45 0.15
N TRP A 483 14.64 10.74 -0.10
CA TRP A 483 13.93 11.56 -1.09
C TRP A 483 14.15 11.08 -2.52
N GLY A 484 15.39 10.72 -2.88
CA GLY A 484 15.69 10.16 -4.21
C GLY A 484 14.87 8.90 -4.49
N LYS A 485 14.85 7.95 -3.56
CA LYS A 485 14.04 6.72 -3.68
C LYS A 485 12.54 6.98 -3.60
N CYS A 486 12.07 7.89 -2.75
CA CYS A 486 10.66 8.30 -2.68
C CYS A 486 10.16 8.82 -4.04
N LEU A 487 10.85 9.81 -4.61
CA LEU A 487 10.48 10.40 -5.89
C LEU A 487 10.63 9.44 -7.07
N ALA A 488 11.58 8.50 -7.01
CA ALA A 488 11.79 7.51 -8.07
C ALA A 488 10.74 6.39 -8.07
N ASN A 489 10.26 5.96 -6.89
CA ASN A 489 9.46 4.75 -6.77
C ASN A 489 7.96 4.98 -6.57
N LEU A 490 7.52 6.16 -6.10
CA LEU A 490 6.10 6.46 -6.01
C LEU A 490 5.53 6.84 -7.39
N GLU A 491 4.43 6.18 -7.75
CA GLU A 491 3.77 6.36 -9.04
C GLU A 491 2.55 7.29 -8.92
N THR A 492 2.28 8.03 -9.99
CA THR A 492 1.04 8.83 -10.11
C THR A 492 0.38 8.62 -11.46
N ILE A 493 -0.94 8.74 -11.49
CA ILE A 493 -1.72 8.55 -12.72
C ILE A 493 -2.70 9.70 -12.96
N PRO A 494 -2.89 10.14 -14.23
CA PRO A 494 -3.95 11.07 -14.56
C PRO A 494 -5.32 10.41 -14.38
N THR A 495 -6.33 11.21 -14.07
CA THR A 495 -7.73 10.75 -13.99
C THR A 495 -8.60 11.57 -14.94
N LEU A 496 -9.79 11.06 -15.25
CA LEU A 496 -10.78 11.76 -16.07
C LEU A 496 -12.05 11.91 -15.26
N ALA A 497 -12.57 13.14 -15.19
CA ALA A 497 -13.87 13.44 -14.58
C ALA A 497 -14.85 13.95 -15.64
N LEU A 498 -16.11 13.54 -15.50
CA LEU A 498 -17.23 13.93 -16.35
C LEU A 498 -18.45 14.23 -15.47
N GLN A 499 -19.06 15.40 -15.62
CA GLN A 499 -20.36 15.73 -15.02
C GLN A 499 -21.40 15.95 -16.11
N LEU A 500 -22.55 15.30 -15.98
CA LEU A 500 -23.67 15.37 -16.90
C LEU A 500 -24.92 15.90 -16.19
N TRP A 501 -25.49 17.00 -16.70
CA TRP A 501 -26.78 17.52 -16.27
C TRP A 501 -27.88 16.97 -17.18
N LEU A 502 -28.88 16.32 -16.60
CA LEU A 502 -29.81 15.47 -17.35
C LEU A 502 -31.26 15.96 -17.21
N LYS A 503 -32.04 15.82 -18.29
CA LYS A 503 -33.48 16.10 -18.34
C LYS A 503 -34.32 14.96 -17.73
N LYS A 504 -33.70 13.81 -17.49
CA LYS A 504 -34.30 12.60 -16.91
C LYS A 504 -33.74 12.39 -15.51
N ASP A 505 -34.53 11.87 -14.59
CA ASP A 505 -34.03 11.33 -13.32
C ASP A 505 -33.41 9.93 -13.50
N THR A 506 -32.73 9.43 -12.46
CA THR A 506 -32.04 8.13 -12.47
C THR A 506 -32.95 6.95 -12.85
N ALA A 507 -34.21 6.95 -12.40
CA ALA A 507 -35.17 5.90 -12.73
C ALA A 507 -35.64 5.98 -14.20
N GLN A 508 -35.80 7.20 -14.72
CA GLN A 508 -36.12 7.46 -16.12
C GLN A 508 -34.97 7.08 -17.06
N LEU A 509 -33.72 7.04 -16.59
CA LEU A 509 -32.56 6.50 -17.33
C LEU A 509 -32.56 4.96 -17.38
N GLY A 510 -33.43 4.30 -16.60
CA GLY A 510 -33.54 2.85 -16.55
C GLY A 510 -32.62 2.19 -15.52
N TRP A 511 -32.04 2.97 -14.61
CA TRP A 511 -31.28 2.44 -13.48
C TRP A 511 -32.21 1.99 -12.36
N PRO A 512 -31.95 0.83 -11.70
CA PRO A 512 -32.87 0.26 -10.73
C PRO A 512 -32.92 1.00 -9.38
N ASP A 513 -31.91 1.81 -9.07
CA ASP A 513 -31.76 2.49 -7.78
C ASP A 513 -31.94 4.01 -7.91
N PRO A 514 -32.76 4.68 -7.09
CA PRO A 514 -32.85 6.14 -7.12
C PRO A 514 -31.54 6.85 -6.75
N ARG A 515 -30.65 6.24 -5.95
CA ARG A 515 -29.39 6.82 -5.47
C ARG A 515 -28.25 5.82 -5.60
N THR A 516 -27.25 6.11 -6.44
CA THR A 516 -26.19 5.15 -6.73
C THR A 516 -24.79 5.69 -6.47
N VAL A 517 -23.94 4.80 -5.98
CA VAL A 517 -22.48 4.84 -6.14
C VAL A 517 -22.12 3.52 -6.80
N MET A 518 -21.74 3.58 -8.08
CA MET A 518 -21.42 2.45 -8.93
C MET A 518 -19.92 2.39 -9.19
N VAL A 519 -19.34 1.19 -9.14
CA VAL A 519 -17.95 0.89 -9.52
C VAL A 519 -17.88 -0.45 -10.28
N GLY A 520 -16.71 -0.82 -10.80
CA GLY A 520 -16.47 -2.15 -11.37
C GLY A 520 -16.91 -2.33 -12.83
N PHE A 521 -17.34 -1.25 -13.50
CA PHE A 521 -17.73 -1.28 -14.90
C PHE A 521 -16.50 -1.30 -15.80
N GLU A 522 -16.43 -2.26 -16.72
CA GLU A 522 -15.34 -2.34 -17.70
C GLU A 522 -15.88 -2.07 -19.08
N SER A 523 -15.15 -1.25 -19.85
CA SER A 523 -15.59 -0.85 -21.19
C SER A 523 -15.43 -2.02 -22.17
N ASP A 524 -16.51 -2.45 -22.84
CA ASP A 524 -16.46 -3.46 -23.93
C ASP A 524 -15.66 -2.96 -25.14
N SER A 525 -15.28 -1.68 -25.13
CA SER A 525 -14.41 -1.01 -26.08
C SER A 525 -12.92 -1.06 -25.72
N GLY A 526 -12.49 -1.95 -24.81
CA GLY A 526 -11.15 -2.10 -24.21
C GLY A 526 -9.88 -2.13 -25.10
N GLY A 527 -9.99 -1.78 -26.39
CA GLY A 527 -8.86 -1.33 -27.19
C GLY A 527 -8.36 0.08 -26.83
N PRO A 528 -7.23 0.50 -27.42
CA PRO A 528 -6.68 1.84 -27.24
C PRO A 528 -7.69 2.94 -27.62
N GLY A 529 -7.96 3.89 -26.72
CA GLY A 529 -8.78 5.08 -27.03
C GLY A 529 -10.25 5.06 -26.55
N SER A 530 -10.59 4.23 -25.58
CA SER A 530 -11.92 4.20 -24.91
C SER A 530 -11.86 4.86 -23.54
N ALA A 531 -12.86 5.68 -23.19
CA ALA A 531 -12.90 6.32 -21.87
C ALA A 531 -13.16 5.26 -20.80
N PRO A 532 -12.27 5.08 -19.80
CA PRO A 532 -12.44 4.06 -18.78
C PRO A 532 -13.22 4.66 -17.59
N LEU A 533 -14.37 5.28 -17.87
CA LEU A 533 -15.28 5.81 -16.86
C LEU A 533 -16.00 4.63 -16.20
N ASN A 534 -15.33 4.04 -15.21
CA ASN A 534 -15.71 2.80 -14.53
C ASN A 534 -16.50 3.05 -13.23
N SER A 535 -16.54 4.31 -12.78
CA SER A 535 -17.25 4.71 -11.56
C SER A 535 -18.26 5.81 -11.85
N TRP A 536 -19.44 5.73 -11.23
CA TRP A 536 -20.53 6.69 -11.38
C TRP A 536 -21.21 6.96 -10.04
N GLN A 537 -21.54 8.22 -9.76
CA GLN A 537 -22.40 8.61 -8.66
C GLN A 537 -23.55 9.47 -9.15
N ASP A 538 -24.73 9.22 -8.57
CA ASP A 538 -25.84 10.17 -8.63
C ASP A 538 -25.63 11.29 -7.59
N ASN A 539 -25.41 12.49 -8.12
CA ASN A 539 -25.17 13.74 -7.40
C ASN A 539 -26.34 14.73 -7.53
N SER A 540 -27.53 14.24 -7.87
CA SER A 540 -28.76 15.03 -7.93
C SER A 540 -29.01 15.91 -6.69
N PRO A 541 -28.66 15.53 -5.44
CA PRO A 541 -28.81 16.42 -4.29
C PRO A 541 -28.04 17.75 -4.40
N LEU A 542 -26.92 17.79 -5.13
CA LEU A 542 -26.13 19.00 -5.30
C LEU A 542 -26.87 20.09 -6.10
N LEU A 543 -27.83 19.70 -6.96
CA LEU A 543 -28.64 20.62 -7.76
C LEU A 543 -29.43 21.62 -6.90
N ALA A 544 -29.74 21.27 -5.65
CA ALA A 544 -30.41 22.18 -4.72
C ALA A 544 -29.59 23.45 -4.42
N ASN A 545 -28.29 23.43 -4.72
CA ASN A 545 -27.38 24.56 -4.54
C ASN A 545 -27.07 25.29 -5.85
N GLU A 546 -27.76 24.97 -6.95
CA GLU A 546 -27.66 25.67 -8.24
C GLU A 546 -28.86 26.63 -8.40
N THR A 547 -28.70 27.75 -9.10
CA THR A 547 -29.74 28.81 -9.22
C THR A 547 -30.70 28.62 -10.40
N GLY A 548 -30.60 27.51 -11.12
CA GLY A 548 -31.39 27.26 -12.33
C GLY A 548 -32.87 27.00 -12.03
N GLN A 549 -33.71 28.04 -12.03
CA GLN A 549 -35.17 27.90 -12.04
C GLN A 549 -35.72 27.95 -13.47
N GLY A 550 -36.61 27.02 -13.84
CA GLY A 550 -37.35 27.03 -15.12
C GLY A 550 -37.39 25.69 -15.86
N GLY A 551 -37.85 25.69 -17.12
CA GLY A 551 -37.96 24.51 -17.98
C GLY A 551 -36.63 23.87 -18.42
N ASP A 552 -35.51 24.56 -18.19
CA ASP A 552 -34.14 24.12 -18.48
C ASP A 552 -33.41 23.56 -17.23
N ALA A 553 -34.11 23.44 -16.09
CA ALA A 553 -33.53 22.89 -14.87
C ALA A 553 -33.23 21.38 -15.03
N ALA A 554 -32.02 20.97 -14.62
CA ALA A 554 -31.66 19.56 -14.60
C ALA A 554 -32.50 18.80 -13.58
N ARG A 555 -32.95 17.60 -13.96
CA ARG A 555 -33.67 16.68 -13.06
C ARG A 555 -32.72 15.79 -12.28
N SER A 556 -31.58 15.47 -12.88
CA SER A 556 -30.51 14.74 -12.19
C SER A 556 -29.14 15.22 -12.63
N LEU A 557 -28.15 14.90 -11.80
CA LEU A 557 -26.75 15.25 -11.99
C LEU A 557 -25.90 13.99 -11.79
N SER A 558 -25.18 13.58 -12.83
CA SER A 558 -24.39 12.35 -12.82
C SER A 558 -22.91 12.64 -12.96
N TYR A 559 -22.10 12.11 -12.04
CA TYR A 559 -20.64 12.27 -12.07
C TYR A 559 -19.99 10.93 -12.37
N PHE A 560 -19.14 10.91 -13.39
CA PHE A 560 -18.33 9.77 -13.75
C PHE A 560 -16.85 10.07 -13.55
N VAL A 561 -16.11 9.08 -13.07
CA VAL A 561 -14.65 9.16 -12.98
C VAL A 561 -13.98 7.85 -13.42
N GLY A 562 -12.72 7.97 -13.81
CA GLY A 562 -11.88 6.86 -14.18
C GLY A 562 -10.41 7.25 -14.36
N VAL A 563 -9.58 6.26 -14.66
CA VAL A 563 -8.18 6.48 -15.03
C VAL A 563 -8.10 7.22 -16.37
N PHE A 564 -7.18 8.15 -16.57
CA PHE A 564 -6.97 8.73 -17.90
C PHE A 564 -5.67 8.20 -18.48
N PRO A 565 -5.71 7.30 -19.48
CA PRO A 565 -4.51 6.70 -20.05
C PRO A 565 -3.62 7.78 -20.63
N GLN A 566 -2.36 7.82 -20.20
CA GLN A 566 -1.36 8.72 -20.77
C GLN A 566 -0.71 8.05 -21.99
N ASP A 567 -0.82 8.71 -23.14
CA ASP A 567 -0.20 8.29 -24.40
C ASP A 567 0.84 9.33 -24.81
N GLY A 568 2.08 8.89 -25.00
CA GLY A 568 3.20 9.77 -25.31
C GLY A 568 3.69 10.63 -24.14
N SER A 569 4.71 11.45 -24.44
CA SER A 569 5.29 12.39 -23.49
C SER A 569 4.54 13.72 -23.53
N PRO A 570 4.19 14.31 -22.36
CA PRO A 570 3.61 15.66 -22.32
C PRO A 570 4.55 16.65 -23.01
N ASN A 571 4.03 17.44 -23.95
CA ASN A 571 4.87 18.35 -24.73
C ASN A 571 4.13 19.65 -25.07
N GLY A 572 4.72 20.77 -24.70
CA GLY A 572 4.30 22.11 -25.10
C GLY A 572 3.09 22.69 -24.36
N PRO A 573 2.82 23.99 -24.58
CA PRO A 573 1.74 24.73 -23.92
C PRO A 573 0.33 24.32 -24.35
N ASN A 574 0.19 23.75 -25.55
CA ASN A 574 -1.08 23.25 -26.08
C ASN A 574 -1.46 21.85 -25.55
N TYR A 575 -0.61 21.20 -24.74
CA TYR A 575 -0.86 19.87 -24.22
C TYR A 575 -2.23 19.72 -23.51
N PRO A 576 -2.67 20.65 -22.66
CA PRO A 576 -3.99 20.57 -22.04
C PRO A 576 -5.16 20.57 -23.03
N ASP A 577 -5.11 21.41 -24.06
CA ASP A 577 -6.17 21.49 -25.08
C ASP A 577 -6.23 20.22 -25.92
N VAL A 578 -5.06 19.67 -26.29
CA VAL A 578 -4.95 18.39 -27.00
C VAL A 578 -5.54 17.26 -26.17
N GLU A 579 -5.22 17.19 -24.88
CA GLU A 579 -5.72 16.16 -23.97
C GLU A 579 -7.22 16.32 -23.67
N LEU A 580 -7.74 17.54 -23.61
CA LEU A 580 -9.17 17.80 -23.47
C LEU A 580 -9.93 17.35 -24.73
N ALA A 581 -9.43 17.65 -25.92
CA ALA A 581 -10.02 17.18 -27.18
C ALA A 581 -9.99 15.64 -27.27
N ARG A 582 -8.90 15.03 -26.82
CA ARG A 582 -8.77 13.56 -26.73
C ARG A 582 -9.77 12.98 -25.74
N ALA A 583 -9.88 13.56 -24.54
CA ALA A 583 -10.84 13.15 -23.52
C ALA A 583 -12.28 13.21 -24.04
N LYS A 584 -12.69 14.32 -24.68
CA LYS A 584 -14.02 14.45 -25.31
C LYS A 584 -14.26 13.37 -26.36
N SER A 585 -13.27 13.11 -27.22
CA SER A 585 -13.39 12.06 -28.26
C SER A 585 -13.56 10.67 -27.65
N MET A 586 -12.85 10.36 -26.55
CA MET A 586 -12.99 9.10 -25.83
C MET A 586 -14.36 8.98 -25.14
N ILE A 587 -14.84 10.07 -24.53
CA ILE A 587 -16.14 10.13 -23.87
C ILE A 587 -17.26 9.95 -24.88
N ILE A 588 -17.24 10.61 -26.04
CA ILE A 588 -18.26 10.44 -27.08
C ILE A 588 -18.36 8.97 -27.52
N LYS A 589 -17.22 8.30 -27.72
CA LYS A 589 -17.20 6.87 -28.09
C LYS A 589 -17.81 6.00 -26.99
N TRP A 590 -17.40 6.23 -25.74
CA TRP A 590 -17.91 5.50 -24.57
C TRP A 590 -19.40 5.76 -24.34
N MET A 591 -19.86 7.02 -24.44
CA MET A 591 -21.27 7.38 -24.32
C MET A 591 -22.08 6.69 -25.39
N ASN A 592 -21.68 6.75 -26.66
CA ASN A 592 -22.45 6.10 -27.73
C ASN A 592 -22.48 4.57 -27.64
N LYS A 593 -21.48 3.92 -27.06
CA LYS A 593 -21.37 2.45 -27.07
C LYS A 593 -21.73 1.80 -25.74
N ASP A 594 -21.13 2.28 -24.65
CA ASP A 594 -21.06 1.59 -23.38
C ASP A 594 -22.10 2.16 -22.38
N LEU A 595 -22.36 3.48 -22.39
CA LEU A 595 -23.32 4.13 -21.48
C LEU A 595 -24.77 3.60 -21.59
N PRO A 596 -25.30 3.18 -22.76
CA PRO A 596 -26.61 2.51 -22.84
C PRO A 596 -26.68 1.19 -22.08
N GLY A 597 -25.54 0.54 -21.80
CA GLY A 597 -25.45 -0.64 -20.93
C GLY A 597 -25.65 -0.30 -19.44
N ILE A 598 -25.39 0.95 -19.05
CA ILE A 598 -25.65 1.48 -17.71
C ILE A 598 -27.04 2.14 -17.67
N TRP A 599 -27.39 2.92 -18.69
CA TRP A 599 -28.64 3.67 -18.82
C TRP A 599 -29.48 3.18 -20.01
N PRO A 600 -30.16 2.02 -19.88
CA PRO A 600 -30.85 1.39 -21.00
C PRO A 600 -32.01 2.23 -21.58
N LYS A 601 -32.57 3.18 -20.82
CA LYS A 601 -33.62 4.10 -21.29
C LYS A 601 -33.08 5.47 -21.76
N ALA A 602 -31.75 5.61 -21.81
CA ALA A 602 -31.05 6.71 -22.47
C ALA A 602 -30.46 6.27 -23.82
N ARG A 603 -31.10 5.29 -24.47
CA ARG A 603 -30.78 4.84 -25.81
C ARG A 603 -31.60 5.59 -26.83
N ASP A 604 -30.97 5.97 -27.93
CA ASP A 604 -31.62 6.58 -29.09
C ASP A 604 -32.71 5.63 -29.64
N PRO A 605 -33.93 6.12 -29.95
CA PRO A 605 -35.01 5.24 -30.41
C PRO A 605 -34.71 4.50 -31.72
N ASP A 606 -33.90 5.10 -32.59
CA ASP A 606 -33.65 4.63 -33.95
C ASP A 606 -32.28 3.96 -34.11
N SER A 607 -31.45 3.93 -33.07
CA SER A 607 -30.10 3.39 -33.12
C SER A 607 -29.65 2.78 -31.80
N PRO A 608 -28.64 1.90 -31.79
CA PRO A 608 -28.16 1.30 -30.55
C PRO A 608 -27.44 2.29 -29.61
N LYS A 609 -27.27 3.56 -30.02
CA LYS A 609 -26.40 4.55 -29.40
C LYS A 609 -27.08 5.32 -28.26
N PHE A 610 -26.32 6.17 -27.59
CA PHE A 610 -26.83 7.07 -26.57
C PHE A 610 -27.70 8.18 -27.15
N ASP A 611 -28.82 8.44 -26.48
CA ASP A 611 -29.73 9.54 -26.75
C ASP A 611 -29.16 10.86 -26.18
N TRP A 612 -28.53 11.64 -27.04
CA TRP A 612 -27.97 12.95 -26.68
C TRP A 612 -29.04 13.96 -26.25
N ASP A 613 -30.33 13.74 -26.56
CA ASP A 613 -31.40 14.65 -26.18
C ASP A 613 -31.68 14.68 -24.68
N VAL A 614 -31.22 13.65 -23.96
CA VAL A 614 -31.27 13.54 -22.50
C VAL A 614 -30.44 14.62 -21.79
N LEU A 615 -29.40 15.17 -22.43
CA LEU A 615 -28.55 16.19 -21.81
C LEU A 615 -29.24 17.56 -21.77
N VAL A 616 -29.08 18.26 -20.64
CA VAL A 616 -29.45 19.67 -20.50
C VAL A 616 -28.38 20.55 -21.15
N VAL A 617 -28.78 21.37 -22.10
CA VAL A 617 -27.93 22.36 -22.76
C VAL A 617 -28.61 23.73 -22.72
N PRO A 618 -27.87 24.84 -22.51
CA PRO A 618 -28.43 26.18 -22.61
C PRO A 618 -29.01 26.44 -24.01
N ALA A 619 -30.03 27.30 -24.13
CA ALA A 619 -30.63 27.66 -25.42
C ALA A 619 -29.62 28.24 -26.44
N SER A 620 -28.53 28.84 -25.96
CA SER A 620 -27.44 29.40 -26.77
C SER A 620 -26.42 28.37 -27.27
N ALA A 621 -26.48 27.12 -26.79
CA ALA A 621 -25.53 26.06 -27.12
C ALA A 621 -26.05 25.17 -28.27
N PRO A 622 -25.19 24.32 -28.88
CA PRO A 622 -25.62 23.34 -29.87
C PRO A 622 -26.73 22.43 -29.32
N GLN A 623 -27.86 22.38 -30.02
CA GLN A 623 -29.05 21.67 -29.59
C GLN A 623 -29.14 20.22 -30.08
N GLN A 624 -28.18 19.72 -30.88
CA GLN A 624 -28.28 18.42 -31.54
C GLN A 624 -27.00 17.58 -31.39
N GLY A 625 -27.17 16.28 -31.19
CA GLY A 625 -26.11 15.27 -31.25
C GLY A 625 -24.97 15.45 -30.24
N GLU A 626 -23.80 14.93 -30.61
CA GLU A 626 -22.59 14.84 -29.77
C GLU A 626 -22.06 16.21 -29.30
N ALA A 627 -22.33 17.28 -30.05
CA ALA A 627 -21.96 18.66 -29.70
C ALA A 627 -22.58 19.14 -28.37
N ARG A 628 -23.65 18.47 -27.88
CA ARG A 628 -24.21 18.74 -26.56
C ARG A 628 -23.24 18.48 -25.41
N LEU A 629 -22.19 17.68 -25.62
CA LEU A 629 -21.13 17.45 -24.64
C LEU A 629 -20.39 18.75 -24.26
N ASP A 630 -20.31 19.74 -25.16
CA ASP A 630 -19.62 21.02 -24.89
C ASP A 630 -20.31 21.88 -23.82
N SER A 631 -21.58 21.59 -23.52
CA SER A 631 -22.33 22.22 -22.43
C SER A 631 -22.22 21.47 -21.09
N GLN A 632 -21.54 20.32 -21.09
CA GLN A 632 -21.27 19.50 -19.91
C GLN A 632 -19.85 19.80 -19.39
N TYR A 633 -19.46 19.17 -18.28
CA TYR A 633 -18.13 19.37 -17.70
C TYR A 633 -17.25 18.15 -17.94
N VAL A 634 -16.16 18.34 -18.69
CA VAL A 634 -15.13 17.32 -18.94
C VAL A 634 -13.81 17.83 -18.41
N ARG A 635 -13.16 17.06 -17.55
CA ARG A 635 -11.88 17.45 -16.94
C ARG A 635 -10.87 16.30 -16.97
N PRO A 636 -9.86 16.35 -17.85
CA PRO A 636 -8.68 15.50 -17.73
C PRO A 636 -7.75 16.08 -16.64
N ASN A 637 -7.55 15.32 -15.56
CA ASN A 637 -6.70 15.68 -14.43
C ASN A 637 -5.23 15.29 -14.74
N ILE A 638 -4.59 16.09 -15.57
CA ILE A 638 -3.26 15.81 -16.14
C ILE A 638 -2.13 16.56 -15.41
N ASN A 639 -2.43 17.67 -14.72
CA ASN A 639 -1.41 18.48 -14.06
C ASN A 639 -0.64 17.65 -13.03
N PRO A 640 0.70 17.76 -12.94
CA PRO A 640 1.48 16.92 -12.03
C PRO A 640 1.02 16.97 -10.57
N TRP A 641 0.54 18.12 -10.09
CA TRP A 641 0.05 18.32 -8.73
C TRP A 641 -1.39 17.79 -8.48
N GLU A 642 -2.13 17.43 -9.53
CA GLU A 642 -3.53 17.00 -9.43
C GLU A 642 -3.72 15.49 -9.70
N ARG A 643 -2.65 14.82 -10.16
CA ARG A 643 -2.64 13.36 -10.40
C ARG A 643 -2.89 12.56 -9.13
N TYR A 644 -3.56 11.41 -9.31
CA TYR A 644 -3.79 10.46 -8.24
C TYR A 644 -2.48 9.72 -7.89
N VAL A 645 -2.23 9.51 -6.60
CA VAL A 645 -1.00 8.87 -6.10
C VAL A 645 -1.29 7.40 -5.81
N LEU A 646 -0.60 6.50 -6.52
CA LEU A 646 -0.89 5.07 -6.47
C LEU A 646 -0.31 4.40 -5.21
N SER A 647 -0.96 3.31 -4.79
CA SER A 647 -0.48 2.43 -3.71
C SER A 647 0.07 1.13 -4.30
N ALA A 648 1.02 1.26 -5.24
CA ALA A 648 1.54 0.13 -5.98
C ALA A 648 2.34 -0.84 -5.08
N PRO A 649 2.41 -2.15 -5.41
CA PRO A 649 3.09 -3.14 -4.58
C PRO A 649 4.53 -2.76 -4.25
N GLY A 650 4.88 -2.85 -2.97
CA GLY A 650 6.23 -2.61 -2.46
C GLY A 650 6.65 -1.15 -2.42
N THR A 651 5.74 -0.21 -2.72
CA THR A 651 6.05 1.22 -2.71
C THR A 651 5.85 1.90 -1.35
N LEU A 652 5.10 1.27 -0.43
CA LEU A 652 4.82 1.83 0.90
C LEU A 652 6.10 2.16 1.69
N ARG A 653 7.15 1.32 1.55
CA ARG A 653 8.47 1.52 2.16
C ARG A 653 9.15 2.84 1.77
N TRP A 654 8.76 3.43 0.64
CA TRP A 654 9.33 4.67 0.12
C TRP A 654 8.51 5.90 0.49
N ARG A 655 7.28 5.75 1.00
CA ARG A 655 6.48 6.84 1.52
C ARG A 655 7.10 7.36 2.83
N LEU A 656 7.40 8.65 2.86
CA LEU A 656 7.95 9.32 4.03
C LEU A 656 6.83 9.64 5.04
N TRP A 657 7.13 9.53 6.33
CA TRP A 657 6.19 9.95 7.37
C TRP A 657 6.11 11.48 7.45
N PRO A 658 4.95 12.05 7.80
CA PRO A 658 4.72 13.50 7.90
C PRO A 658 5.77 14.25 8.74
N ASP A 659 6.27 13.60 9.78
CA ASP A 659 7.23 14.10 10.76
C ASP A 659 8.65 13.52 10.60
N GLN A 660 8.89 12.72 9.57
CA GLN A 660 10.19 12.08 9.31
C GLN A 660 10.65 12.32 7.87
N SER A 661 10.66 13.58 7.46
CA SER A 661 11.19 14.01 6.15
C SER A 661 12.71 13.81 6.02
N GLY A 662 13.42 13.63 7.14
CA GLY A 662 14.89 13.64 7.19
C GLY A 662 15.51 15.05 7.22
N ILE A 663 14.68 16.09 7.22
CA ILE A 663 15.09 17.50 7.18
C ILE A 663 14.43 18.22 8.36
N SER A 664 15.25 18.84 9.20
CA SER A 664 14.88 19.28 10.57
C SER A 664 13.70 20.26 10.62
N ASN A 665 13.55 21.12 9.62
CA ASN A 665 12.49 22.13 9.55
C ASN A 665 11.47 21.89 8.42
N LEU A 666 11.37 20.66 7.90
CA LEU A 666 10.43 20.29 6.85
C LEU A 666 9.47 19.19 7.30
N PHE A 667 8.18 19.47 7.19
CA PHE A 667 7.09 18.52 7.47
C PHE A 667 6.25 18.28 6.22
N LEU A 668 5.58 17.13 6.14
CA LEU A 668 4.88 16.69 4.92
C LEU A 668 3.38 16.52 5.20
N ALA A 669 2.53 17.18 4.41
CA ALA A 669 1.07 17.05 4.53
C ALA A 669 0.44 16.76 3.17
N GLY A 670 -0.20 15.60 3.02
CA GLY A 670 -0.82 15.18 1.78
C GLY A 670 -1.13 13.69 1.78
N ASP A 671 -1.97 13.27 0.84
CA ASP A 671 -2.36 11.86 0.67
C ASP A 671 -1.22 10.94 0.18
N TRP A 672 -0.09 11.54 -0.20
CA TRP A 672 1.14 10.83 -0.55
C TRP A 672 2.05 10.52 0.66
N ALA A 673 1.88 11.23 1.77
CA ALA A 673 2.63 10.97 3.00
C ALA A 673 2.14 9.68 3.68
N ARG A 674 3.01 9.07 4.48
CA ARG A 674 2.69 7.82 5.19
C ARG A 674 1.78 8.05 6.39
N THR A 675 0.70 7.30 6.47
CA THR A 675 -0.34 7.44 7.52
C THR A 675 -0.79 6.10 8.10
N GLY A 676 -0.70 5.00 7.35
CA GLY A 676 -1.28 3.70 7.70
C GLY A 676 -2.56 3.37 6.92
N LEU A 677 -3.19 4.37 6.25
CA LEU A 677 -4.18 4.11 5.20
C LEU A 677 -3.51 4.09 3.81
N ASP A 678 -2.53 4.99 3.62
CA ASP A 678 -1.58 5.01 2.49
C ASP A 678 -2.23 4.89 1.11
N SER A 679 -3.44 5.44 0.98
CA SER A 679 -4.23 5.55 -0.26
C SER A 679 -4.53 7.03 -0.54
N GLY A 680 -4.62 7.38 -1.84
CA GLY A 680 -4.92 8.73 -2.31
C GLY A 680 -6.34 9.18 -1.95
N CYS A 681 -6.56 9.70 -0.75
CA CYS A 681 -7.91 10.08 -0.30
C CYS A 681 -7.90 11.24 0.71
N VAL A 682 -9.09 11.83 0.92
CA VAL A 682 -9.29 12.95 1.86
C VAL A 682 -8.85 12.56 3.27
N GLU A 683 -9.21 11.36 3.73
CA GLU A 683 -8.85 10.86 5.07
C GLU A 683 -7.33 10.84 5.28
N ALA A 684 -6.56 10.28 4.34
CA ALA A 684 -5.10 10.23 4.46
C ALA A 684 -4.47 11.65 4.44
N ALA A 685 -5.00 12.56 3.63
CA ALA A 685 -4.55 13.95 3.61
C ALA A 685 -4.84 14.69 4.92
N VAL A 686 -6.02 14.49 5.52
CA VAL A 686 -6.37 15.05 6.84
C VAL A 686 -5.46 14.44 7.92
N MET A 687 -5.33 13.10 7.96
CA MET A 687 -4.45 12.41 8.92
C MET A 687 -3.03 12.98 8.91
N SER A 688 -2.41 13.14 7.74
CA SER A 688 -1.05 13.71 7.65
C SER A 688 -0.98 15.16 8.17
N GLY A 689 -1.96 16.01 7.86
CA GLY A 689 -2.04 17.37 8.41
C GLY A 689 -2.11 17.41 9.94
N ARG A 690 -2.88 16.51 10.55
CA ARG A 690 -2.95 16.37 12.02
C ARG A 690 -1.62 15.92 12.63
N VAL A 691 -0.92 14.99 11.97
CA VAL A 691 0.40 14.51 12.42
C VAL A 691 1.43 15.65 12.39
N VAL A 692 1.42 16.47 11.34
CA VAL A 692 2.31 17.63 11.24
C VAL A 692 2.08 18.60 12.41
N ALA A 693 0.82 18.97 12.67
CA ALA A 693 0.50 19.85 13.79
C ALA A 693 0.92 19.26 15.14
N ARG A 694 0.68 17.95 15.35
CA ARG A 694 1.16 17.22 16.53
C ARG A 694 2.68 17.30 16.70
N ALA A 695 3.43 17.08 15.61
CA ALA A 695 4.89 17.07 15.65
C ALA A 695 5.48 18.48 15.92
N ILE A 696 4.88 19.53 15.34
CA ILE A 696 5.33 20.92 15.54
C ILE A 696 5.01 21.42 16.94
N THR A 697 3.82 21.11 17.46
CA THR A 697 3.34 21.65 18.74
C THR A 697 3.71 20.81 19.95
N GLY A 698 4.01 19.52 19.73
CA GLY A 698 4.16 18.52 20.81
C GLY A 698 2.85 18.19 21.54
N ALA A 699 1.71 18.70 21.07
CA ALA A 699 0.41 18.48 21.71
C ALA A 699 -0.01 17.00 21.63
N SER A 700 -0.71 16.51 22.65
CA SER A 700 -1.29 15.17 22.58
C SER A 700 -2.51 15.17 21.67
N MET A 701 -2.33 14.72 20.43
CA MET A 701 -3.41 14.58 19.45
C MET A 701 -3.63 13.10 19.12
N ASN A 702 -4.87 12.66 19.30
CA ASN A 702 -5.29 11.33 18.88
C ASN A 702 -5.70 11.35 17.40
N ILE A 703 -5.08 10.49 16.61
CA ILE A 703 -5.25 10.41 15.15
C ILE A 703 -5.65 8.97 14.82
N PRO A 704 -6.96 8.66 14.80
CA PRO A 704 -7.45 7.30 14.55
C PRO A 704 -6.86 6.70 13.29
N GLY A 705 -6.40 5.45 13.37
CA GLY A 705 -5.78 4.72 12.25
C GLY A 705 -4.34 5.08 11.96
N TYR A 706 -3.75 6.10 12.59
CA TYR A 706 -2.36 6.47 12.34
C TYR A 706 -1.39 5.45 12.91
N GLY A 707 -0.63 4.76 12.05
CA GLY A 707 0.41 3.82 12.46
C GLY A 707 -0.07 2.51 13.10
N ASN A 708 -1.40 2.28 13.21
CA ASN A 708 -2.02 1.12 13.87
C ASN A 708 -1.74 -0.23 13.18
N PHE A 709 -1.16 -0.22 11.98
CA PHE A 709 -0.80 -1.41 11.21
C PHE A 709 0.70 -1.71 11.22
N ARG A 710 1.46 -1.03 12.08
CA ARG A 710 2.88 -1.28 12.31
C ARG A 710 3.07 -2.26 13.46
N LYS A 711 4.08 -3.13 13.31
CA LYS A 711 4.71 -4.00 14.33
C LYS A 711 4.24 -3.73 15.78
N ILE A 712 3.60 -4.73 16.38
CA ILE A 712 3.42 -4.77 17.84
C ILE A 712 4.83 -4.78 18.44
N PRO A 713 5.20 -3.86 19.35
CA PRO A 713 6.45 -3.98 20.07
C PRO A 713 6.38 -5.28 20.88
N VAL A 714 7.11 -6.29 20.44
CA VAL A 714 7.45 -7.42 21.31
C VAL A 714 8.34 -6.82 22.39
N PRO A 715 7.94 -6.84 23.67
CA PRO A 715 8.79 -6.31 24.72
C PRO A 715 10.15 -7.01 24.66
N ILE A 716 11.20 -6.23 24.92
CA ILE A 716 12.62 -6.63 25.02
C ILE A 716 12.86 -7.74 26.08
N THR A 717 11.81 -8.27 26.70
CA THR A 717 11.76 -9.37 27.66
C THR A 717 12.06 -10.75 27.07
N LEU A 718 12.81 -10.85 25.97
CA LEU A 718 13.27 -12.13 25.40
C LEU A 718 14.66 -12.59 25.90
N LEU A 719 15.33 -11.80 26.73
CA LEU A 719 16.55 -12.23 27.46
C LEU A 719 16.37 -13.43 28.43
N PRO A 720 15.19 -13.68 29.05
CA PRO A 720 14.96 -14.88 29.87
C PRO A 720 14.88 -16.18 29.05
N ILE A 721 14.57 -16.11 27.75
CA ILE A 721 14.37 -17.30 26.90
C ILE A 721 15.68 -18.00 26.59
N VAL A 722 16.81 -17.28 26.60
CA VAL A 722 18.16 -17.86 26.48
C VAL A 722 18.53 -18.73 27.69
N ASN A 723 17.99 -18.42 28.88
CA ASN A 723 18.19 -19.25 30.08
C ASN A 723 17.26 -20.47 30.12
N LEU A 724 16.05 -20.37 29.56
CA LEU A 724 15.11 -21.50 29.46
C LEU A 724 15.55 -22.53 28.41
N LEU A 725 16.17 -22.07 27.32
CA LEU A 725 16.74 -22.92 26.25
C LEU A 725 17.88 -23.83 26.72
N LYS A 726 18.54 -23.52 27.85
CA LYS A 726 19.57 -24.39 28.44
C LYS A 726 19.00 -25.64 29.13
N GLN A 727 17.68 -25.73 29.36
CA GLN A 727 17.11 -26.73 30.28
C GLN A 727 16.26 -27.85 29.66
N LEU A 728 16.03 -27.91 28.34
CA LEU A 728 15.07 -28.89 27.80
C LEU A 728 15.66 -29.87 26.78
N LYS A 729 15.93 -31.08 27.26
CA LYS A 729 16.05 -32.32 26.47
C LYS A 729 14.63 -32.81 26.12
N THR A 730 14.26 -32.89 24.84
CA THR A 730 13.52 -34.01 24.16
C THR A 730 12.62 -33.62 22.96
N ARG A 731 12.78 -34.40 21.87
CA ARG A 731 11.80 -34.81 20.80
C ARG A 731 11.09 -33.78 19.88
N ALA A 732 11.70 -32.66 19.50
CA ALA A 732 11.23 -31.80 18.39
C ALA A 732 12.42 -31.26 17.55
N ALA A 733 12.18 -30.77 16.33
CA ALA A 733 13.22 -30.14 15.49
C ALA A 733 14.02 -29.08 16.27
N GLY A 734 15.33 -29.01 16.05
CA GLY A 734 16.21 -28.07 16.74
C GLY A 734 16.05 -26.62 16.25
N GLY A 735 15.62 -26.45 14.99
CA GLY A 735 15.23 -25.17 14.40
C GLY A 735 14.20 -25.34 13.28
N LEU A 736 13.38 -24.33 13.05
CA LEU A 736 12.41 -24.23 11.96
C LEU A 736 12.46 -22.79 11.40
N GLY A 737 12.14 -22.63 10.13
CA GLY A 737 12.00 -21.31 9.54
C GLY A 737 11.44 -21.33 8.13
N THR A 738 11.33 -20.15 7.56
CA THR A 738 11.01 -19.93 6.14
C THR A 738 12.18 -19.19 5.51
N MET A 739 12.52 -19.50 4.27
CA MET A 739 13.58 -18.80 3.57
C MET A 739 13.22 -18.54 2.12
N GLU A 740 13.63 -17.37 1.65
CA GLU A 740 13.93 -17.13 0.24
C GLU A 740 15.44 -17.29 0.06
N GLY A 741 15.87 -18.15 -0.86
CA GLY A 741 17.28 -18.44 -1.09
C GLY A 741 17.66 -18.34 -2.56
N TYR A 742 18.86 -17.82 -2.83
CA TYR A 742 19.53 -17.89 -4.12
C TYR A 742 20.70 -18.86 -3.99
N CYS A 743 20.67 -19.93 -4.78
CA CYS A 743 21.69 -20.97 -4.79
C CYS A 743 22.58 -20.81 -6.01
N VAL A 744 23.89 -20.64 -5.77
CA VAL A 744 24.93 -20.56 -6.80
C VAL A 744 25.97 -21.64 -6.50
N THR A 745 26.33 -22.44 -7.50
CA THR A 745 27.42 -23.43 -7.38
C THR A 745 28.65 -22.92 -8.10
N ILE A 746 29.79 -22.85 -7.40
CA ILE A 746 31.09 -22.52 -7.96
C ILE A 746 32.01 -23.75 -7.90
N TRP A 747 32.95 -23.87 -8.84
CA TRP A 747 33.88 -25.00 -8.93
C TRP A 747 35.30 -24.53 -8.66
N ARG A 748 35.96 -25.11 -7.65
CA ARG A 748 37.29 -24.72 -7.16
C ARG A 748 38.26 -25.89 -7.20
N ASP A 749 39.55 -25.62 -7.32
CA ASP A 749 40.58 -26.68 -7.29
C ASP A 749 40.50 -27.43 -5.95
N SER A 750 40.46 -28.78 -6.00
CA SER A 750 40.22 -29.60 -4.81
C SER A 750 41.22 -29.34 -3.69
N ASP A 751 42.48 -29.06 -4.02
CA ASP A 751 43.53 -28.76 -3.04
C ASP A 751 43.27 -27.45 -2.27
N GLU A 752 42.56 -26.51 -2.88
CA GLU A 752 42.16 -25.25 -2.23
C GLU A 752 40.93 -25.47 -1.35
N VAL A 753 39.94 -26.21 -1.84
CA VAL A 753 38.74 -26.55 -1.06
C VAL A 753 39.12 -27.39 0.17
N GLN A 754 40.09 -28.31 0.04
CA GLN A 754 40.58 -29.13 1.16
C GLN A 754 41.19 -28.27 2.28
N LYS A 755 41.76 -27.09 1.97
CA LYS A 755 42.30 -26.16 2.98
C LYS A 755 41.19 -25.45 3.78
N LEU A 756 39.96 -25.42 3.28
CA LEU A 756 38.80 -24.88 4.00
C LEU A 756 38.28 -25.85 5.08
N LEU A 757 38.71 -27.12 5.02
CA LEU A 757 38.28 -28.17 5.94
C LEU A 757 39.25 -28.32 7.13
N PRO A 758 38.77 -28.64 8.34
CA PRO A 758 39.61 -29.07 9.45
C PRO A 758 40.44 -30.32 9.10
N PRO A 759 41.62 -30.54 9.69
CA PRO A 759 42.49 -31.69 9.37
C PRO A 759 41.84 -33.07 9.51
N SER A 760 40.81 -33.16 10.37
CA SER A 760 40.02 -34.36 10.61
C SER A 760 38.94 -34.63 9.55
N LEU A 761 38.79 -33.77 8.54
CA LEU A 761 37.86 -33.91 7.42
C LEU A 761 38.63 -33.94 6.08
N SER A 762 38.18 -34.79 5.16
CA SER A 762 38.70 -34.88 3.80
C SER A 762 37.58 -34.79 2.77
N LEU A 763 37.91 -34.33 1.56
CA LEU A 763 36.97 -34.35 0.45
C LEU A 763 36.69 -35.80 0.03
N ASP A 764 35.42 -36.20 0.08
CA ASP A 764 34.93 -37.46 -0.44
C ASP A 764 34.53 -37.24 -1.91
N ARG A 765 35.10 -37.99 -2.83
CA ARG A 765 34.84 -37.81 -4.26
C ARG A 765 33.81 -38.83 -4.74
N PRO A 766 32.52 -38.48 -4.86
CA PRO A 766 31.53 -39.41 -5.38
C PRO A 766 31.84 -39.81 -6.82
N HIS A 767 31.65 -41.09 -7.14
CA HIS A 767 31.77 -41.60 -8.51
C HIS A 767 30.80 -40.85 -9.45
N GLY A 768 31.35 -40.11 -10.44
CA GLY A 768 30.58 -39.40 -11.45
C GLY A 768 30.65 -37.86 -11.41
N LEU A 769 31.30 -37.26 -10.40
CA LEU A 769 31.43 -35.81 -10.27
C LEU A 769 32.82 -35.29 -10.72
N ALA A 770 33.42 -35.94 -11.72
CA ALA A 770 34.77 -35.62 -12.19
C ALA A 770 34.76 -34.37 -13.09
N ARG A 771 35.22 -33.23 -12.55
CA ARG A 771 35.48 -32.00 -13.30
C ARG A 771 36.96 -31.64 -13.16
N THR A 772 37.62 -31.32 -14.27
CA THR A 772 38.99 -30.79 -14.29
C THR A 772 38.94 -29.31 -14.64
N GLY A 773 39.62 -28.50 -13.84
CA GLY A 773 39.66 -27.05 -14.04
C GLY A 773 40.59 -26.64 -15.19
N PRO A 774 40.62 -25.35 -15.53
CA PRO A 774 41.53 -24.79 -16.54
C PRO A 774 43.02 -25.05 -16.26
N THR A 775 43.37 -25.26 -14.99
CA THR A 775 44.72 -25.56 -14.49
C THR A 775 45.11 -27.04 -14.63
N GLY A 776 44.22 -27.89 -15.17
CA GLY A 776 44.40 -29.35 -15.27
C GLY A 776 44.22 -30.09 -13.94
N LYS A 777 43.90 -29.39 -12.85
CA LYS A 777 43.68 -29.98 -11.53
C LYS A 777 42.23 -30.45 -11.36
N PRO A 778 41.98 -31.48 -10.52
CA PRO A 778 40.62 -31.84 -10.12
C PRO A 778 39.92 -30.68 -9.41
N GLN A 779 38.65 -30.43 -9.75
CA GLN A 779 37.80 -29.44 -9.09
C GLN A 779 36.75 -30.08 -8.18
N HIS A 780 36.32 -29.34 -7.16
CA HIS A 780 35.27 -29.69 -6.22
C HIS A 780 34.20 -28.58 -6.18
N PRO A 781 32.90 -28.90 -6.08
CA PRO A 781 31.86 -27.89 -5.99
C PRO A 781 31.84 -27.24 -4.61
N VAL A 782 31.58 -25.93 -4.59
CA VAL A 782 31.27 -25.15 -3.39
C VAL A 782 29.95 -24.43 -3.67
N VAL A 783 29.00 -24.52 -2.75
CA VAL A 783 27.68 -23.93 -2.89
C VAL A 783 27.62 -22.65 -2.06
N LEU A 784 27.26 -21.55 -2.71
CA LEU A 784 26.93 -20.28 -2.08
C LEU A 784 25.41 -20.15 -1.99
N LEU A 785 24.89 -20.00 -0.78
CA LEU A 785 23.48 -19.70 -0.53
C LEU A 785 23.35 -18.28 -0.01
N PHE A 786 22.56 -17.47 -0.70
CA PHE A 786 22.20 -16.11 -0.26
C PHE A 786 20.74 -16.12 0.17
N CYS A 787 20.51 -16.06 1.48
CA CYS A 787 19.21 -16.33 2.07
C CYS A 787 18.67 -15.11 2.81
N ARG A 788 17.36 -14.89 2.65
CA ARG A 788 16.55 -14.07 3.54
C ARG A 788 15.77 -15.00 4.45
N GLN A 789 16.26 -15.13 5.67
CA GLN A 789 15.65 -15.97 6.68
C GLN A 789 14.50 -15.22 7.34
N ARG A 790 13.36 -15.91 7.46
CA ARG A 790 12.16 -15.42 8.11
C ARG A 790 11.68 -16.47 9.09
N ASN A 791 11.14 -16.01 10.21
CA ASN A 791 10.48 -16.89 11.17
C ASN A 791 11.39 -17.97 11.79
N VAL A 792 12.69 -17.67 11.93
CA VAL A 792 13.66 -18.64 12.44
C VAL A 792 13.53 -18.81 13.94
N ARG A 793 13.26 -20.04 14.38
CA ARG A 793 12.98 -20.35 15.78
C ARG A 793 13.33 -21.79 16.15
N PRO A 794 13.59 -22.09 17.42
CA PRO A 794 13.64 -23.47 17.92
C PRO A 794 12.34 -24.21 17.60
N GLY A 795 12.39 -25.49 17.23
CA GLY A 795 11.21 -26.20 16.73
C GLY A 795 10.10 -26.48 17.76
N PHE A 796 10.37 -26.26 19.05
CA PHE A 796 9.35 -26.26 20.11
C PHE A 796 8.67 -24.89 20.28
N ILE A 797 9.24 -23.82 19.71
CA ILE A 797 8.62 -22.50 19.66
C ILE A 797 7.74 -22.47 18.43
N PRO A 798 6.41 -22.34 18.60
CA PRO A 798 5.54 -22.64 17.49
C PRO A 798 5.35 -21.45 16.54
N ILE A 799 5.26 -20.17 16.94
CA ILE A 799 5.27 -18.95 16.04
C ILE A 799 6.32 -18.03 16.61
N GLY A 800 6.90 -17.21 15.74
CA GLY A 800 7.69 -16.05 16.11
C GLY A 800 9.12 -16.47 15.94
N GLY A 801 9.90 -15.63 15.28
CA GLY A 801 11.24 -16.02 14.92
C GLY A 801 12.02 -14.84 14.41
N LEU A 802 13.32 -15.03 14.39
CA LEU A 802 14.23 -14.00 13.95
C LEU A 802 14.13 -13.87 12.42
N ARG A 803 14.30 -12.63 11.97
CA ARG A 803 14.46 -12.27 10.56
C ARG A 803 15.88 -11.77 10.41
N TYR A 804 16.61 -12.36 9.48
CA TYR A 804 18.01 -12.03 9.26
C TYR A 804 18.43 -12.46 7.85
N HIS A 805 19.51 -11.88 7.36
CA HIS A 805 20.18 -12.37 6.16
C HIS A 805 21.17 -13.45 6.56
N GLU A 806 21.27 -14.49 5.75
CA GLU A 806 22.23 -15.58 5.95
C GLU A 806 22.94 -15.86 4.64
N ILE A 807 24.27 -15.79 4.64
CA ILE A 807 25.12 -16.17 3.50
C ILE A 807 25.96 -17.37 3.91
N ILE A 808 25.82 -18.47 3.17
CA ILE A 808 26.42 -19.76 3.48
C ILE A 808 27.43 -20.12 2.40
N GLU A 809 28.68 -20.38 2.78
CA GLU A 809 29.60 -21.17 1.96
C GLU A 809 29.53 -22.62 2.43
N LEU A 810 29.05 -23.50 1.56
CA LEU A 810 28.81 -24.92 1.85
C LEU A 810 29.71 -25.79 0.97
N VAL A 811 30.49 -26.67 1.59
CA VAL A 811 31.33 -27.67 0.92
C VAL A 811 30.64 -29.04 1.05
N PRO A 812 29.96 -29.54 0.00
CA PRO A 812 29.36 -30.86 0.01
C PRO A 812 30.41 -31.97 -0.18
N TYR A 813 30.01 -33.21 0.06
CA TYR A 813 30.86 -34.40 -0.10
C TYR A 813 32.14 -34.38 0.73
N VAL A 814 31.96 -34.28 2.04
CA VAL A 814 33.04 -34.33 3.03
C VAL A 814 32.95 -35.62 3.83
N ALA A 815 34.08 -36.30 4.03
CA ALA A 815 34.21 -37.47 4.89
C ALA A 815 35.03 -37.15 6.14
N ARG A 816 34.74 -37.85 7.24
CA ARG A 816 35.52 -37.80 8.47
C ARG A 816 36.67 -38.80 8.42
N ASN A 817 37.87 -38.34 8.73
CA ASN A 817 39.07 -39.16 8.90
C ASN A 817 39.02 -39.82 10.29
N SER A 818 39.06 -41.16 10.36
CA SER A 818 38.98 -41.91 11.63
C SER A 818 39.96 -43.09 11.63
N ALA A 819 40.68 -43.27 12.75
CA ALA A 819 41.50 -44.46 13.02
C ALA A 819 40.73 -45.57 13.78
N ASP A 820 39.62 -45.24 14.46
CA ASP A 820 38.95 -46.11 15.44
C ASP A 820 37.52 -46.55 15.02
N GLY A 821 37.20 -46.48 13.73
CA GLY A 821 35.88 -46.84 13.20
C GLY A 821 35.73 -46.45 11.73
N PRO A 822 34.74 -47.00 11.01
CA PRO A 822 34.63 -46.81 9.56
C PRO A 822 34.54 -45.33 9.20
N SER A 823 35.35 -44.92 8.22
CA SER A 823 35.27 -43.62 7.55
C SER A 823 33.82 -43.29 7.21
N GLY A 824 33.29 -42.19 7.75
CA GLY A 824 31.88 -41.81 7.58
C GLY A 824 31.74 -40.58 6.69
N GLY A 825 30.82 -40.65 5.72
CA GLY A 825 30.48 -39.63 4.73
C GLY A 825 29.51 -40.19 3.69
N PRO A 826 29.03 -39.38 2.71
CA PRO A 826 29.36 -37.98 2.51
C PRO A 826 28.45 -37.02 3.31
N PHE A 827 29.08 -36.03 3.94
CA PHE A 827 28.45 -34.91 4.65
C PHE A 827 28.63 -33.59 3.88
N SER A 828 28.01 -32.52 4.36
CA SER A 828 28.33 -31.15 3.97
C SER A 828 28.90 -30.37 5.16
N TYR A 829 29.94 -29.57 4.91
CA TYR A 829 30.59 -28.73 5.91
C TYR A 829 30.43 -27.25 5.54
N MET A 830 30.21 -26.39 6.53
CA MET A 830 30.05 -24.93 6.32
C MET A 830 31.30 -24.21 6.86
N PRO A 831 32.34 -24.00 6.03
CA PRO A 831 33.54 -23.27 6.46
C PRO A 831 33.23 -21.84 6.87
N HIS A 832 32.28 -21.18 6.20
CA HIS A 832 31.88 -19.81 6.52
C HIS A 832 30.36 -19.67 6.48
N LEU A 833 29.80 -19.05 7.51
CA LEU A 833 28.37 -18.82 7.65
C LEU A 833 28.13 -17.42 8.23
N PHE A 834 27.68 -16.47 7.41
CA PHE A 834 27.56 -15.07 7.78
C PHE A 834 26.11 -14.68 8.03
N LEU A 835 25.87 -13.94 9.11
CA LEU A 835 24.55 -13.46 9.49
C LEU A 835 24.62 -12.00 9.94
N ASP A 836 23.53 -11.24 9.78
CA ASP A 836 23.41 -9.87 10.30
C ASP A 836 22.72 -9.78 11.67
N GLU A 837 22.45 -10.91 12.32
CA GLU A 837 21.79 -11.00 13.63
C GLU A 837 22.59 -11.85 14.63
N LEU A 838 22.74 -11.36 15.86
CA LEU A 838 23.69 -11.93 16.85
C LEU A 838 23.18 -13.21 17.53
N ALA A 839 21.89 -13.28 17.85
CA ALA A 839 21.31 -14.45 18.51
C ALA A 839 21.50 -15.79 17.75
N PRO A 840 21.22 -15.89 16.43
CA PRO A 840 21.42 -17.12 15.68
C PRO A 840 22.90 -17.46 15.48
N VAL A 841 23.80 -16.47 15.54
CA VAL A 841 25.26 -16.68 15.57
C VAL A 841 25.65 -17.42 16.85
N LEU A 842 25.28 -16.87 18.01
CA LEU A 842 25.61 -17.48 19.30
C LEU A 842 25.05 -18.89 19.45
N ILE A 843 23.82 -19.14 18.98
CA ILE A 843 23.20 -20.46 19.02
C ILE A 843 23.94 -21.44 18.10
N GLY A 844 24.18 -21.06 16.83
CA GLY A 844 24.83 -21.95 15.88
C GLY A 844 26.27 -22.33 16.27
N VAL A 845 27.03 -21.39 16.84
CA VAL A 845 28.39 -21.67 17.33
C VAL A 845 28.35 -22.62 18.53
N ASN A 846 27.55 -22.30 19.55
CA ASN A 846 27.62 -23.02 20.83
C ASN A 846 26.86 -24.35 20.83
N LEU A 847 25.78 -24.47 20.05
CA LEU A 847 24.93 -25.66 20.03
C LEU A 847 25.27 -26.63 18.88
N TYR A 848 25.63 -26.07 17.72
CA TYR A 848 25.87 -26.84 16.50
C TYR A 848 27.32 -26.83 16.05
N GLY A 849 28.23 -26.07 16.68
CA GLY A 849 29.62 -25.97 16.24
C GLY A 849 29.79 -25.36 14.84
N TYR A 850 28.80 -24.64 14.32
CA TYR A 850 28.91 -23.98 13.02
C TYR A 850 29.84 -22.77 13.12
N ASN A 851 30.59 -22.49 12.04
CA ASN A 851 31.45 -21.31 11.95
C ASN A 851 30.62 -20.05 11.61
N LYS A 852 29.66 -19.72 12.47
CA LYS A 852 28.81 -18.53 12.32
C LYS A 852 29.56 -17.27 12.69
N ARG A 853 29.44 -16.24 11.86
CA ARG A 853 30.03 -14.92 12.07
C ARG A 853 28.99 -13.84 11.86
N LEU A 854 29.03 -12.83 12.71
CA LEU A 854 28.23 -11.62 12.52
C LEU A 854 28.90 -10.78 11.43
N ALA A 855 28.13 -10.34 10.43
CA ALA A 855 28.60 -9.52 9.32
C ALA A 855 27.53 -8.51 8.90
N ARG A 856 27.95 -7.48 8.15
CA ARG A 856 26.99 -6.54 7.55
C ARG A 856 26.54 -7.09 6.21
N ILE A 857 25.24 -7.35 6.09
CA ILE A 857 24.64 -7.88 4.87
C ILE A 857 23.54 -6.91 4.40
N ALA A 858 23.58 -6.53 3.13
CA ALA A 858 22.50 -5.79 2.47
C ALA A 858 21.96 -6.63 1.31
N SER A 859 20.68 -6.46 0.97
CA SER A 859 20.10 -7.17 -0.17
C SER A 859 18.93 -6.42 -0.82
N ALA A 860 18.79 -6.57 -2.15
CA ALA A 860 17.70 -6.03 -2.95
C ALA A 860 17.44 -6.94 -4.17
N GLY A 861 16.31 -7.65 -4.19
CA GLY A 861 16.03 -8.62 -5.25
C GLY A 861 17.08 -9.75 -5.27
N GLY A 862 17.70 -9.99 -6.43
CA GLY A 862 18.83 -10.93 -6.55
C GLY A 862 20.21 -10.32 -6.31
N ALA A 863 20.28 -9.07 -5.82
CA ALA A 863 21.53 -8.44 -5.39
C ALA A 863 21.73 -8.60 -3.87
N PHE A 864 22.90 -9.07 -3.49
CA PHE A 864 23.35 -9.22 -2.10
C PHE A 864 24.74 -8.58 -1.99
N GLU A 865 25.01 -7.94 -0.85
CA GLU A 865 26.31 -7.38 -0.51
C GLU A 865 26.68 -7.82 0.90
N LEU A 866 27.80 -8.54 1.01
CA LEU A 866 28.44 -8.93 2.26
C LEU A 866 29.75 -8.16 2.40
N ASN A 867 29.92 -7.51 3.55
CA ASN A 867 31.20 -6.93 3.95
C ASN A 867 31.59 -7.45 5.34
N CYS A 868 32.75 -8.11 5.43
CA CYS A 868 33.27 -8.69 6.66
C CYS A 868 34.81 -8.61 6.74
N ASP A 869 35.35 -9.00 7.89
CA ASP A 869 36.79 -9.03 8.17
C ASP A 869 37.59 -9.96 7.25
N LEU A 870 36.94 -10.94 6.63
CA LEU A 870 37.56 -11.87 5.68
C LEU A 870 37.57 -11.34 4.24
N GLY A 871 36.64 -10.44 3.88
CA GLY A 871 36.49 -9.99 2.50
C GLY A 871 35.05 -9.59 2.15
N GLU A 872 34.82 -9.37 0.85
CA GLU A 872 33.56 -8.90 0.30
C GLU A 872 32.98 -9.90 -0.70
N ILE A 873 31.65 -10.03 -0.70
CA ILE A 873 30.89 -10.77 -1.71
C ILE A 873 29.75 -9.88 -2.20
N SER A 874 29.61 -9.69 -3.51
CA SER A 874 28.46 -9.01 -4.09
C SER A 874 27.82 -9.82 -5.22
N THR A 875 26.52 -9.65 -5.45
CA THR A 875 25.81 -10.38 -6.50
C THR A 875 24.91 -9.47 -7.31
N ASN A 876 24.68 -9.85 -8.57
CA ASN A 876 23.65 -9.26 -9.43
C ASN A 876 22.96 -10.38 -10.20
N LEU A 877 21.98 -11.03 -9.56
CA LEU A 877 21.27 -12.18 -10.12
C LEU A 877 19.88 -11.76 -10.63
N ALA A 878 19.61 -12.02 -11.90
CA ALA A 878 18.34 -11.80 -12.56
C ALA A 878 17.56 -13.11 -12.71
N ALA A 879 16.24 -13.05 -12.50
CA ALA A 879 15.36 -14.19 -12.71
C ALA A 879 15.29 -14.59 -14.19
N LYS A 880 15.25 -15.89 -14.45
CA LYS A 880 15.11 -16.49 -15.79
C LYS A 880 14.01 -17.56 -15.78
N GLY A 881 13.04 -17.40 -16.67
CA GLY A 881 11.89 -18.29 -16.79
C GLY A 881 10.83 -18.07 -15.71
N LEU A 882 9.74 -18.83 -15.79
CA LEU A 882 8.62 -18.75 -14.85
C LEU A 882 8.91 -19.55 -13.57
N PRO A 883 8.45 -19.07 -12.39
CA PRO A 883 8.44 -19.87 -11.18
C PRO A 883 7.62 -21.16 -11.34
N GLY A 884 7.99 -22.22 -10.61
CA GLY A 884 7.27 -23.48 -10.61
C GLY A 884 7.67 -24.41 -9.47
N ARG A 885 6.95 -25.51 -9.27
CA ARG A 885 7.28 -26.49 -8.23
C ARG A 885 8.36 -27.47 -8.68
N ALA A 886 9.02 -28.13 -7.74
CA ALA A 886 10.01 -29.18 -8.03
C ALA A 886 9.48 -30.30 -8.95
N SER A 887 8.18 -30.60 -8.90
CA SER A 887 7.53 -31.61 -9.74
C SER A 887 7.28 -31.17 -11.19
N THR A 888 7.51 -29.89 -11.50
CA THR A 888 7.31 -29.37 -12.86
C THR A 888 8.47 -29.82 -13.75
N PRO A 889 8.24 -30.35 -14.98
CA PRO A 889 9.31 -30.83 -15.88
C PRO A 889 10.34 -29.77 -16.33
N ARG A 890 10.18 -28.51 -15.89
CA ARG A 890 10.96 -27.34 -16.29
C ARG A 890 12.33 -27.25 -15.61
N PHE A 891 12.59 -28.00 -14.54
CA PHE A 891 13.87 -27.95 -13.81
C PHE A 891 14.64 -29.27 -13.94
N PRO A 892 15.19 -29.58 -15.14
CA PRO A 892 15.78 -30.90 -15.44
C PRO A 892 16.98 -31.25 -14.54
N TYR A 893 17.71 -30.23 -14.08
CA TYR A 893 18.92 -30.40 -13.27
C TYR A 893 18.70 -30.29 -11.76
N LEU A 894 17.47 -30.02 -11.28
CA LEU A 894 17.18 -29.82 -9.85
C LEU A 894 17.55 -31.05 -9.00
N LYS A 895 17.33 -32.26 -9.53
CA LYS A 895 17.70 -33.51 -8.87
C LYS A 895 19.19 -33.58 -8.53
N LEU A 896 20.06 -33.03 -9.38
CA LEU A 896 21.51 -33.04 -9.17
C LEU A 896 21.91 -32.11 -8.03
N VAL A 897 21.29 -30.92 -7.94
CA VAL A 897 21.61 -29.96 -6.86
C VAL A 897 21.04 -30.39 -5.52
N ARG A 898 19.84 -31.01 -5.49
CA ARG A 898 19.27 -31.58 -4.26
C ARG A 898 20.20 -32.61 -3.62
N GLN A 899 20.88 -33.43 -4.43
CA GLN A 899 21.87 -34.41 -3.94
C GLN A 899 23.08 -33.77 -3.23
N MET A 900 23.38 -32.49 -3.48
CA MET A 900 24.42 -31.74 -2.77
C MET A 900 23.86 -31.08 -1.50
N LEU A 901 22.70 -30.43 -1.60
CA LEU A 901 22.11 -29.63 -0.53
C LEU A 901 21.48 -30.47 0.60
N GLU A 902 20.91 -31.63 0.29
CA GLU A 902 20.19 -32.47 1.27
C GLU A 902 21.11 -33.44 2.03
N ARG A 903 22.45 -33.29 1.89
CA ARG A 903 23.42 -34.08 2.66
C ARG A 903 23.38 -33.69 4.15
N PRO A 904 23.59 -34.64 5.07
CA PRO A 904 23.70 -34.29 6.48
C PRO A 904 24.89 -33.35 6.71
N LEU A 905 24.71 -32.37 7.59
CA LEU A 905 25.72 -31.40 7.96
C LEU A 905 26.65 -31.98 9.03
N ILE A 906 27.95 -31.72 8.88
CA ILE A 906 28.98 -32.00 9.86
C ILE A 906 29.66 -30.70 10.27
N SER A 907 30.00 -30.58 11.54
CA SER A 907 30.71 -29.43 12.12
C SER A 907 31.59 -29.88 13.29
N GLN A 908 32.50 -29.02 13.71
CA GLN A 908 33.42 -29.28 14.81
C GLN A 908 33.39 -28.11 15.79
N THR A 909 33.07 -28.40 17.05
CA THR A 909 33.12 -27.41 18.14
C THR A 909 34.56 -26.98 18.42
N THR A 910 34.75 -25.87 19.12
CA THR A 910 36.09 -25.36 19.53
C THR A 910 36.90 -26.39 20.33
N ASN A 911 36.23 -27.34 20.98
CA ASN A 911 36.87 -28.39 21.78
C ASN A 911 37.15 -29.66 20.96
N GLY A 912 37.00 -29.62 19.63
CA GLY A 912 37.30 -30.72 18.72
C GLY A 912 36.20 -31.77 18.58
N VAL A 913 35.07 -31.63 19.29
CA VAL A 913 33.93 -32.56 19.24
C VAL A 913 33.12 -32.35 17.96
N PHE A 914 32.84 -33.45 17.26
CA PHE A 914 32.00 -33.44 16.06
C PHE A 914 30.51 -33.39 16.39
N VAL A 915 29.80 -32.53 15.69
CA VAL A 915 28.35 -32.39 15.76
C VAL A 915 27.76 -32.65 14.37
N TYR A 916 26.70 -33.45 14.34
CA TYR A 916 25.98 -33.80 13.13
C TYR A 916 24.57 -33.21 13.18
N SER A 917 24.04 -32.78 12.05
CA SER A 917 22.69 -32.22 11.95
C SER A 917 22.11 -32.43 10.55
N GLN A 918 20.78 -32.46 10.44
CA GLN A 918 20.09 -32.56 9.17
C GLN A 918 19.31 -31.28 8.92
N LEU A 919 19.63 -30.58 7.83
CA LEU A 919 18.82 -29.48 7.30
C LEU A 919 17.90 -30.06 6.22
N ASP A 920 16.59 -29.97 6.44
CA ASP A 920 15.57 -30.29 5.46
C ASP A 920 15.02 -28.98 4.90
N PHE A 921 15.26 -28.74 3.61
CA PHE A 921 14.76 -27.56 2.90
C PHE A 921 13.30 -27.70 2.44
N CYS A 922 12.63 -28.83 2.68
CA CYS A 922 11.25 -29.13 2.26
C CYS A 922 10.99 -28.84 0.77
N PHE A 923 11.98 -29.12 -0.09
CA PHE A 923 11.98 -28.77 -1.51
C PHE A 923 10.82 -29.37 -2.32
N ASP A 924 10.18 -30.43 -1.83
CA ASP A 924 8.98 -31.00 -2.46
C ASP A 924 7.79 -30.03 -2.46
N THR A 925 7.78 -29.07 -1.52
CA THR A 925 6.76 -28.02 -1.39
C THR A 925 7.23 -26.64 -1.82
N ALA A 926 8.50 -26.51 -2.20
CA ALA A 926 9.12 -25.24 -2.54
C ALA A 926 8.74 -24.75 -3.95
N THR A 927 8.81 -23.44 -4.13
CA THR A 927 8.71 -22.79 -5.44
C THR A 927 10.12 -22.44 -5.92
N PHE A 928 10.44 -22.77 -7.17
CA PHE A 928 11.76 -22.57 -7.80
C PHE A 928 11.65 -21.64 -9.00
N GLN A 929 12.72 -20.92 -9.30
CA GLN A 929 12.89 -20.13 -10.51
C GLN A 929 14.37 -20.13 -10.92
N GLY A 930 14.67 -20.25 -12.22
CA GLY A 930 16.06 -20.12 -12.68
C GLY A 930 16.59 -18.71 -12.45
N VAL A 931 17.90 -18.56 -12.22
CA VAL A 931 18.55 -17.23 -12.15
C VAL A 931 19.86 -17.23 -12.92
N GLN A 932 20.22 -16.10 -13.50
CA GLN A 932 21.50 -15.90 -14.19
C GLN A 932 22.06 -14.52 -13.82
N GLY A 933 23.37 -14.32 -13.93
CA GLY A 933 23.97 -13.04 -13.60
C GLY A 933 25.44 -13.19 -13.23
N GLU A 934 25.89 -12.41 -12.25
CA GLU A 934 27.29 -12.40 -11.84
C GLU A 934 27.43 -12.33 -10.32
N VAL A 935 28.56 -12.85 -9.81
CA VAL A 935 28.96 -12.81 -8.40
C VAL A 935 30.38 -12.26 -8.32
N ALA A 936 30.62 -11.21 -7.54
CA ALA A 936 31.95 -10.68 -7.25
C ALA A 936 32.43 -11.17 -5.88
N MET A 937 33.70 -11.56 -5.76
CA MET A 937 34.27 -12.05 -4.51
C MET A 937 35.72 -11.60 -4.35
N THR A 938 36.11 -11.19 -3.14
CA THR A 938 37.53 -10.97 -2.81
C THR A 938 38.13 -12.22 -2.15
N SER A 939 39.47 -12.31 -2.10
CA SER A 939 40.16 -13.32 -1.28
C SER A 939 39.65 -13.26 0.18
N PRO A 940 39.41 -14.40 0.87
CA PRO A 940 39.70 -15.79 0.47
C PRO A 940 38.54 -16.51 -0.26
N PHE A 941 37.42 -15.84 -0.50
CA PHE A 941 36.24 -16.42 -1.16
C PHE A 941 36.45 -16.63 -2.66
N ASP A 942 37.36 -15.85 -3.24
CA ASP A 942 37.73 -15.91 -4.65
C ASP A 942 38.25 -17.31 -5.06
N PRO A 943 37.58 -18.00 -6.00
CA PRO A 943 37.97 -19.31 -6.51
C PRO A 943 39.19 -19.28 -7.46
N CYS A 944 39.54 -18.12 -8.03
CA CYS A 944 40.74 -17.90 -8.84
C CYS A 944 40.87 -16.39 -9.11
N PRO A 945 41.94 -15.70 -8.67
CA PRO A 945 42.11 -14.28 -8.90
C PRO A 945 42.22 -13.98 -10.40
N THR A 946 41.10 -13.59 -11.00
CA THR A 946 41.01 -13.07 -12.37
C THR A 946 41.20 -11.55 -12.35
N GLU A 947 41.62 -10.96 -13.48
CA GLU A 947 41.80 -9.50 -13.57
C GLU A 947 40.52 -8.68 -13.34
N SER A 948 39.32 -9.29 -13.45
CA SER A 948 38.02 -8.60 -13.34
C SER A 948 37.26 -8.82 -12.02
N GLY A 949 37.60 -9.84 -11.22
CA GLY A 949 36.93 -10.11 -9.93
C GLY A 949 35.45 -10.52 -10.01
N MET A 950 34.90 -10.76 -11.21
CA MET A 950 33.48 -11.06 -11.46
C MET A 950 33.30 -12.47 -12.04
N PHE A 951 32.44 -13.28 -11.43
CA PHE A 951 32.14 -14.66 -11.81
C PHE A 951 30.77 -14.77 -12.49
N PRO A 952 30.69 -15.16 -13.78
CA PRO A 952 29.41 -15.35 -14.44
C PRO A 952 28.68 -16.58 -13.88
N VAL A 953 27.36 -16.47 -13.78
CA VAL A 953 26.46 -17.47 -13.22
C VAL A 953 25.41 -17.86 -14.26
N THR A 954 25.45 -19.14 -14.67
CA THR A 954 24.46 -19.75 -15.56
C THR A 954 23.26 -20.28 -14.77
N SER A 955 22.06 -20.24 -15.35
CA SER A 955 20.84 -20.75 -14.72
C SER A 955 20.75 -22.27 -14.71
N ILE A 956 20.07 -22.81 -13.68
CA ILE A 956 19.72 -24.24 -13.58
C ILE A 956 18.82 -24.74 -14.73
N LEU A 957 18.29 -23.84 -15.55
CA LEU A 957 17.53 -24.19 -16.74
C LEU A 957 18.44 -24.59 -17.90
N ASP A 958 19.69 -24.12 -17.92
CA ASP A 958 20.60 -24.28 -19.06
C ASP A 958 21.80 -25.19 -18.73
N GLU A 959 22.23 -25.28 -17.47
CA GLU A 959 23.42 -26.03 -17.06
C GLU A 959 23.17 -26.91 -15.82
N ALA A 960 23.79 -28.10 -15.83
CA ALA A 960 23.84 -28.94 -14.64
C ALA A 960 24.56 -28.21 -13.50
N TYR A 961 23.96 -28.20 -12.31
CA TYR A 961 24.43 -27.40 -11.16
C TYR A 961 24.36 -25.87 -11.34
N GLY A 962 23.60 -25.39 -12.32
CA GLY A 962 23.32 -23.96 -12.49
C GLY A 962 22.52 -23.33 -11.34
N ALA A 963 22.44 -22.01 -11.34
CA ALA A 963 21.85 -21.24 -10.25
C ALA A 963 20.33 -21.13 -10.32
N PHE A 964 19.71 -21.01 -9.15
CA PHE A 964 18.28 -20.83 -9.01
C PHE A 964 17.91 -20.07 -7.73
N ARG A 965 16.72 -19.48 -7.75
CA ARG A 965 16.03 -18.95 -6.59
C ARG A 965 15.00 -19.96 -6.11
N PHE A 966 14.79 -20.04 -4.81
CA PHE A 966 13.72 -20.84 -4.23
C PHE A 966 13.09 -20.14 -3.01
N GLU A 967 11.82 -20.46 -2.77
CA GLU A 967 11.09 -20.06 -1.57
C GLU A 967 10.56 -21.33 -0.89
N THR A 968 10.87 -21.51 0.40
CA THR A 968 10.54 -22.75 1.11
C THR A 968 10.42 -22.59 2.62
N ASN A 969 9.77 -23.56 3.25
CA ASN A 969 9.93 -23.85 4.68
C ASN A 969 11.18 -24.72 4.90
N TRP A 970 11.80 -24.65 6.06
CA TRP A 970 12.91 -25.53 6.40
C TRP A 970 12.87 -25.99 7.86
N SER A 971 13.48 -27.13 8.12
CA SER A 971 13.70 -27.65 9.46
C SER A 971 15.15 -28.09 9.67
N LEU A 972 15.70 -27.81 10.84
CA LEU A 972 17.01 -28.28 11.27
C LEU A 972 16.84 -29.24 12.43
N SER A 973 17.47 -30.41 12.35
CA SER A 973 17.45 -31.39 13.43
C SER A 973 18.10 -30.83 14.71
N VAL A 974 17.84 -31.46 15.85
CA VAL A 974 18.71 -31.29 17.03
C VAL A 974 20.13 -31.79 16.71
N PRO A 975 21.17 -31.26 17.38
CA PRO A 975 22.53 -31.76 17.20
C PRO A 975 22.62 -33.23 17.65
N LEU A 976 23.23 -34.06 16.81
CA LEU A 976 23.52 -35.47 17.06
C LEU A 976 25.03 -35.59 17.31
N SER A 977 25.45 -36.14 18.45
CA SER A 977 26.86 -36.49 18.72
C SER A 977 27.05 -38.01 18.68
N THR A 978 28.21 -38.46 18.20
CA THR A 978 28.59 -39.87 18.21
C THR A 978 29.29 -40.23 19.52
N GLY A 979 28.66 -41.07 20.36
CA GLY A 979 29.32 -41.90 21.38
C GLY A 979 29.52 -41.29 22.80
N ASP A 980 28.91 -41.97 23.78
CA ASP A 980 29.19 -42.06 25.23
C ASP A 980 29.24 -40.86 26.19
N ASP A 981 29.14 -39.60 25.77
CA ASP A 981 28.98 -38.47 26.73
C ASP A 981 27.64 -37.72 26.54
N GLN A 982 26.56 -38.34 27.03
CA GLN A 982 25.26 -37.66 27.22
C GLN A 982 25.19 -36.77 28.48
N SER A 983 26.31 -36.58 29.15
CA SER A 983 26.51 -35.67 30.27
C SER A 983 27.64 -34.69 29.94
N ASN A 984 27.35 -33.38 30.02
CA ASN A 984 28.28 -32.25 29.92
C ASN A 984 28.54 -31.67 28.52
N VAL A 985 27.68 -30.70 28.10
CA VAL A 985 27.97 -29.78 26.97
C VAL A 985 27.88 -28.31 27.42
N VAL A 986 28.11 -28.00 28.70
CA VAL A 986 28.27 -26.60 29.14
C VAL A 986 29.60 -26.47 29.88
N PRO A 987 30.58 -25.72 29.34
CA PRO A 987 31.82 -25.43 30.05
C PRO A 987 31.52 -24.73 31.39
N PRO A 988 32.19 -25.10 32.51
CA PRO A 988 32.01 -24.46 33.82
C PRO A 988 32.27 -22.94 33.82
N ASP A 989 33.04 -22.46 32.85
CA ASP A 989 33.66 -21.13 32.88
C ASP A 989 32.72 -20.00 32.38
N LEU A 990 31.52 -20.35 31.90
CA LEU A 990 30.50 -19.40 31.46
C LEU A 990 29.81 -18.66 32.62
N GLN A 991 29.84 -19.22 33.84
CA GLN A 991 29.34 -18.53 35.03
C GLN A 991 30.26 -17.37 35.47
N GLU A 992 31.57 -17.52 35.30
CA GLU A 992 32.55 -16.49 35.69
C GLU A 992 32.52 -15.29 34.74
N PHE A 993 32.37 -15.55 33.43
CA PHE A 993 32.20 -14.51 32.41
C PHE A 993 30.90 -13.71 32.60
N ALA A 994 29.79 -14.38 32.95
CA ALA A 994 28.53 -13.74 33.26
C ALA A 994 28.60 -12.87 34.52
N SER A 995 29.35 -13.31 35.54
CA SER A 995 29.55 -12.56 36.79
C SER A 995 30.39 -11.28 36.58
N LYS A 996 31.44 -11.35 35.72
CA LYS A 996 32.25 -10.18 35.33
C LYS A 996 31.48 -9.16 34.47
N LEU A 997 30.59 -9.59 33.58
CA LEU A 997 29.73 -8.69 32.81
C LEU A 997 28.66 -8.01 33.68
N LEU A 998 28.10 -8.73 34.67
CA LEU A 998 27.14 -8.19 35.63
C LEU A 998 27.75 -7.12 36.57
N SER A 999 29.04 -7.21 36.89
CA SER A 999 29.71 -6.19 37.73
C SER A 999 30.06 -4.92 36.96
N ILE A 1000 30.31 -5.02 35.65
CA ILE A 1000 30.53 -3.86 34.75
C ILE A 1000 29.20 -3.14 34.47
N TYR A 1001 28.08 -3.86 34.41
CA TYR A 1001 26.77 -3.26 34.13
C TYR A 1001 26.11 -2.56 35.33
N LYS A 1002 26.53 -2.90 36.56
CA LYS A 1002 26.01 -2.23 37.78
C LYS A 1002 26.68 -0.88 38.08
N SER A 1003 27.66 -0.44 37.29
CA SER A 1003 28.42 0.80 37.53
C SER A 1003 28.30 1.85 36.42
N LYS A 1004 27.28 1.79 35.55
CA LYS A 1004 26.93 2.89 34.63
C LYS A 1004 25.44 3.18 34.60
#